data_AF-A0A7C7X6S1-F1
#
_entry.id   AF-A0A7C7X6S1-F1
#
_cell.length_a   1.000
_cell.length_b   1.000
_cell.length_c   1.000
_cell.angle_alpha   90.00
_cell.angle_beta   90.00
_cell.angle_gamma   90.00
#
_symmetry.space_group_name_H-M   'P 1'
#
loop_
_entity.id
_entity.type
_entity.pdbx_description
1 polymer ?
#
loop_
_entity_poly.entity_id
_entity_poly.type
_entity_poly.pdbx_seq_one_letter_code
_entity_poly.pdbx_strand_id
1 'polypeptide(L)'
;MKRQTKVKQIERSHRHSSHLRGGNAMSSSIRSRSRGTHLLRHAFAAAVMASLFVSTSLWAGTIRVPQDHKTIQAGIDAAKDGDTVVVDAGTYKERIRLKSGITVKSAGDDAKGKLGLERAETTIIDGNVEGAKSPGVVMAEDSTLDGFSVTGVGKYDDDRWNKHHATQGEEQAKEPIGAPGTAGIAVTGVTRCTVTYNIVHHIGYTGIGITGAKGKHVSPHIFRNVTYRNMGGGIGSMRGSTAVVEENVCFENFYAGIGHENANPLVINNPCYKNVRAGIGISEGACPTVRGNKCYHNRRAGIGIRTESTTSPVVEHNECYENDMAGIGSRDDATPIIRHNRCYKNKMAGIGCRTKARPLIEHNECFKNKMAGIGCRTEAEPVIRHNRCYDNEMAGIGSQLAARPVILGNDCFGNLMSGIGTETEAVAVIRDNKCYKNLMAGIGSRTGARPVIEGNHCYENLLAGIGSQDNSVPIIRNNQCEKNGQAGIGTQTGARAVIVENECRNNSTSGIGVREKANAIILSNKCIENKLVAIGIRNGSDAYIGKNQLVRTGGMPPMIAVRENSSVVVTDNTIVGGGVAGVMVQGTATILGNRFKGNGPRAGGPPNFAAWIHGGSNVLFSNNRSDRWRHALFASGANQVWATDNTASNFLGTGIVVDKSKLPAHVFGNIALSESEKDEAVRVKGPQGVVRENVQKTPDPPKESENARTSGNR
;
A
#
# COMPACT_ATOMS: atom_id res chain seq x y z
N MET A 1 -4.39 36.64 -25.47
CA MET A 1 -4.05 35.57 -26.44
C MET A 1 -4.30 34.22 -25.76
N LYS A 2 -5.53 33.69 -25.78
CA LYS A 2 -6.16 32.79 -26.78
C LYS A 2 -5.40 31.48 -27.09
N ARG A 3 -5.83 30.37 -26.46
CA ARG A 3 -6.47 29.16 -27.06
C ARG A 3 -6.53 28.06 -25.98
N GLN A 4 -7.66 27.71 -25.35
CA GLN A 4 -8.91 27.05 -25.79
C GLN A 4 -8.80 25.56 -26.23
N THR A 5 -9.42 24.72 -25.38
CA THR A 5 -10.38 23.63 -25.64
C THR A 5 -9.91 22.27 -26.20
N LYS A 6 -10.19 21.19 -25.45
CA LYS A 6 -11.11 20.11 -25.87
C LYS A 6 -11.47 19.15 -24.72
N VAL A 7 -12.73 19.24 -24.30
CA VAL A 7 -13.49 18.22 -23.58
C VAL A 7 -14.17 17.33 -24.64
N LYS A 8 -14.21 16.00 -24.45
CA LYS A 8 -15.15 15.11 -25.14
C LYS A 8 -15.70 14.07 -24.16
N GLN A 9 -17.03 14.10 -24.03
CA GLN A 9 -17.89 13.05 -23.48
C GLN A 9 -17.74 11.74 -24.25
N ILE A 10 -17.92 10.61 -23.56
CA ILE A 10 -18.54 9.40 -24.13
C ILE A 10 -19.56 8.87 -23.12
N GLU A 11 -20.81 8.87 -23.56
CA GLU A 11 -21.97 8.26 -22.93
C GLU A 11 -22.24 6.88 -23.57
N ARG A 12 -22.85 5.99 -22.78
CA ARG A 12 -23.69 4.82 -23.14
C ARG A 12 -23.03 3.59 -23.79
N SER A 13 -23.14 2.44 -23.11
CA SER A 13 -24.22 1.48 -23.42
C SER A 13 -24.30 0.34 -22.41
N HIS A 14 -25.46 0.19 -21.78
CA HIS A 14 -25.95 -1.07 -21.24
C HIS A 14 -26.60 -1.84 -22.39
N ARG A 15 -26.22 -3.11 -22.56
CA ARG A 15 -27.05 -4.08 -23.28
C ARG A 15 -27.10 -5.40 -22.52
N HIS A 16 -28.32 -5.76 -22.16
CA HIS A 16 -28.76 -7.14 -21.97
C HIS A 16 -28.39 -8.01 -23.18
N SER A 17 -28.01 -9.25 -22.90
CA SER A 17 -28.25 -10.39 -23.79
C SER A 17 -28.61 -11.62 -22.98
N SER A 18 -29.90 -11.92 -22.92
CA SER A 18 -30.43 -13.26 -22.72
C SER A 18 -30.12 -14.09 -23.96
N HIS A 19 -29.72 -15.36 -23.79
CA HIS A 19 -29.98 -16.42 -24.77
C HIS A 19 -30.11 -17.77 -24.07
N LEU A 20 -31.30 -18.35 -24.25
CA LEU A 20 -31.72 -19.71 -23.94
C LEU A 20 -31.29 -20.69 -25.06
N ARG A 21 -31.35 -21.99 -24.69
CA ARG A 21 -31.30 -23.25 -25.48
C ARG A 21 -29.95 -23.95 -25.38
N GLY A 22 -29.85 -25.27 -25.15
CA GLY A 22 -30.79 -26.38 -24.97
C GLY A 22 -29.98 -27.54 -24.37
N GLY A 23 -30.52 -28.42 -23.53
CA GLY A 23 -31.35 -29.54 -23.96
C GLY A 23 -30.47 -30.73 -24.38
N ASN A 24 -30.17 -31.65 -23.46
CA ASN A 24 -30.36 -33.09 -23.68
C ASN A 24 -30.08 -33.93 -22.42
N ALA A 25 -30.96 -34.91 -22.24
CA ALA A 25 -31.03 -35.86 -21.15
C ALA A 25 -30.23 -37.14 -21.42
N MET A 26 -29.75 -37.80 -20.37
CA MET A 26 -29.67 -39.26 -20.19
C MET A 26 -29.50 -39.51 -18.67
N SER A 27 -30.46 -40.10 -17.95
CA SER A 27 -30.78 -41.54 -17.88
C SER A 27 -29.79 -42.36 -17.03
N SER A 28 -30.19 -42.68 -15.79
CA SER A 28 -30.09 -44.00 -15.11
C SER A 28 -30.45 -43.82 -13.63
N SER A 29 -31.69 -44.13 -13.24
CA SER A 29 -32.10 -45.39 -12.58
C SER A 29 -31.34 -45.72 -11.29
N ILE A 30 -32.04 -45.65 -10.16
CA ILE A 30 -32.08 -46.72 -9.13
C ILE A 30 -33.42 -46.61 -8.38
N ARG A 31 -34.10 -47.74 -8.29
CA ARG A 31 -35.35 -47.99 -7.56
C ARG A 31 -35.07 -48.30 -6.09
N SER A 32 -35.90 -47.79 -5.17
CA SER A 32 -36.57 -48.57 -4.12
C SER A 32 -37.70 -47.68 -3.53
N ARG A 33 -38.98 -47.98 -3.79
CA ARG A 33 -39.90 -48.84 -3.02
C ARG A 33 -39.91 -48.57 -1.50
N SER A 34 -40.89 -47.79 -1.05
CA SER A 34 -41.86 -48.27 -0.06
C SER A 34 -43.23 -47.64 -0.31
N ARG A 35 -44.28 -48.42 -0.06
CA ARG A 35 -45.70 -48.19 -0.37
C ARG A 35 -46.46 -47.80 0.89
N GLY A 36 -47.61 -47.15 0.69
CA GLY A 36 -48.79 -47.17 1.57
C GLY A 36 -48.96 -45.89 2.40
N THR A 37 -50.11 -45.24 2.50
CA THR A 37 -51.49 -45.56 2.08
C THR A 37 -52.31 -44.26 2.17
N HIS A 38 -53.14 -43.98 1.17
CA HIS A 38 -54.52 -43.44 1.19
C HIS A 38 -55.17 -43.18 2.59
N LEU A 39 -56.13 -42.29 2.86
CA LEU A 39 -57.07 -41.42 2.15
C LEU A 39 -57.94 -40.70 3.25
N LEU A 40 -58.85 -39.79 2.85
CA LEU A 40 -60.03 -39.23 3.56
C LEU A 40 -59.85 -37.81 4.14
N ARG A 41 -60.29 -36.72 3.48
CA ARG A 41 -61.65 -36.24 3.10
C ARG A 41 -62.55 -35.80 4.27
N HIS A 42 -62.81 -34.48 4.28
CA HIS A 42 -64.07 -33.75 4.54
C HIS A 42 -64.24 -32.95 5.85
N ALA A 43 -64.34 -31.64 5.64
CA ALA A 43 -65.34 -30.71 6.15
C ALA A 43 -65.45 -30.45 7.66
N PHE A 44 -65.05 -29.23 8.07
CA PHE A 44 -65.88 -28.44 8.99
C PHE A 44 -65.71 -26.95 8.65
N ALA A 45 -66.70 -26.42 7.92
CA ALA A 45 -66.95 -25.00 7.79
C ALA A 45 -68.23 -24.72 8.59
N ALA A 46 -68.12 -24.03 9.73
CA ALA A 46 -69.21 -23.29 10.39
C ALA A 46 -68.72 -22.71 11.74
N ALA A 47 -68.04 -21.57 11.70
CA ALA A 47 -67.99 -20.58 12.79
C ALA A 47 -67.31 -19.29 12.30
N VAL A 48 -67.82 -18.73 11.20
CA VAL A 48 -67.60 -17.32 10.84
C VAL A 48 -68.95 -16.64 11.05
N MET A 49 -69.07 -15.90 12.15
CA MET A 49 -69.97 -14.74 12.37
C MET A 49 -70.29 -14.61 13.86
N ALA A 50 -69.44 -13.89 14.59
CA ALA A 50 -69.79 -12.97 15.70
C ALA A 50 -68.55 -12.64 16.56
N SER A 51 -67.50 -12.14 15.92
CA SER A 51 -66.61 -11.19 16.58
C SER A 51 -66.18 -10.24 15.48
N LEU A 52 -67.00 -9.20 15.27
CA LEU A 52 -66.51 -7.94 14.74
C LEU A 52 -65.31 -7.54 15.62
N PHE A 53 -64.11 -7.91 15.20
CA PHE A 53 -62.99 -7.02 15.43
C PHE A 53 -63.36 -5.78 14.63
N VAL A 54 -63.97 -4.82 15.33
CA VAL A 54 -63.82 -3.43 14.96
C VAL A 54 -62.30 -3.25 14.91
N SER A 55 -61.72 -3.40 13.73
CA SER A 55 -60.46 -2.78 13.41
C SER A 55 -60.77 -1.30 13.50
N THR A 56 -60.73 -0.77 14.73
CA THR A 56 -60.62 0.67 14.91
C THR A 56 -59.35 1.01 14.16
N SER A 57 -59.50 1.57 12.97
CA SER A 57 -58.45 2.39 12.39
C SER A 57 -58.13 3.42 13.47
N LEU A 58 -57.11 3.16 14.27
CA LEU A 58 -56.53 4.15 15.17
C LEU A 58 -55.92 5.18 14.23
N TRP A 59 -56.70 6.19 13.89
CA TRP A 59 -56.17 7.36 13.22
C TRP A 59 -55.11 7.93 14.15
N ALA A 60 -53.87 7.99 13.68
CA ALA A 60 -52.79 8.69 14.35
C ALA A 60 -53.27 10.13 14.63
N GLY A 61 -53.40 10.47 15.92
CA GLY A 61 -53.80 11.80 16.35
C GLY A 61 -52.66 12.79 16.17
N THR A 62 -52.99 14.05 15.88
CA THR A 62 -52.04 15.16 15.91
C THR A 62 -52.27 15.98 17.16
N ILE A 63 -51.23 16.14 17.97
CA ILE A 63 -51.20 17.00 19.17
C ILE A 63 -50.28 18.17 18.86
N ARG A 64 -50.74 19.41 19.04
CA ARG A 64 -49.96 20.62 18.75
C ARG A 64 -49.45 21.26 20.03
N VAL A 65 -48.18 21.62 20.05
CA VAL A 65 -47.53 22.33 21.15
C VAL A 65 -47.08 23.70 20.61
N PRO A 66 -47.51 24.82 21.22
CA PRO A 66 -48.13 24.94 22.55
C PRO A 66 -49.68 24.92 22.59
N GLN A 67 -50.37 24.76 21.46
CA GLN A 67 -51.82 25.01 21.34
C GLN A 67 -52.68 24.07 22.18
N ASP A 68 -52.40 22.77 22.12
CA ASP A 68 -53.16 21.74 22.84
C ASP A 68 -52.53 21.48 24.22
N HIS A 69 -51.19 21.63 24.34
CA HIS A 69 -50.45 21.53 25.59
C HIS A 69 -49.30 22.53 25.64
N LYS A 70 -49.07 23.17 26.80
CA LYS A 70 -48.07 24.24 26.96
C LYS A 70 -46.61 23.79 26.79
N THR A 71 -46.32 22.51 27.03
CA THR A 71 -44.95 21.96 27.01
C THR A 71 -44.89 20.75 26.11
N ILE A 72 -43.69 20.46 25.59
CA ILE A 72 -43.47 19.28 24.73
C ILE A 72 -43.75 18.01 25.54
N GLN A 73 -43.27 17.92 26.79
CA GLN A 73 -43.51 16.73 27.60
C GLN A 73 -45.00 16.51 27.87
N ALA A 74 -45.80 17.55 28.11
CA ALA A 74 -47.24 17.40 28.31
C ALA A 74 -47.95 16.89 27.04
N GLY A 75 -47.52 17.34 25.85
CA GLY A 75 -48.00 16.80 24.58
C GLY A 75 -47.63 15.32 24.39
N ILE A 76 -46.39 14.95 24.75
CA ILE A 76 -45.93 13.56 24.76
C ILE A 76 -46.76 12.72 25.74
N ASP A 77 -47.03 13.23 26.95
CA ASP A 77 -47.78 12.51 27.98
C ASP A 77 -49.23 12.25 27.53
N ALA A 78 -49.83 13.13 26.73
CA ALA A 78 -51.15 12.94 26.13
C ALA A 78 -51.18 12.01 24.90
N ALA A 79 -50.07 11.88 24.16
CA ALA A 79 -49.98 11.11 22.92
C ALA A 79 -50.24 9.61 23.11
N LYS A 80 -50.86 8.94 22.15
CA LYS A 80 -51.01 7.49 22.09
C LYS A 80 -50.06 6.90 21.05
N ASP A 81 -49.89 5.58 21.07
CA ASP A 81 -49.12 4.87 20.06
C ASP A 81 -49.62 5.25 18.65
N GLY A 82 -48.69 5.64 17.77
CA GLY A 82 -48.99 6.15 16.42
C GLY A 82 -49.22 7.67 16.33
N ASP A 83 -49.48 8.37 17.43
CA ASP A 83 -49.74 9.82 17.40
C ASP A 83 -48.49 10.64 17.04
N THR A 84 -48.73 11.84 16.50
CA THR A 84 -47.70 12.84 16.22
C THR A 84 -47.88 14.07 17.10
N VAL A 85 -46.85 14.40 17.89
CA VAL A 85 -46.72 15.67 18.61
C VAL A 85 -45.99 16.67 17.70
N VAL A 86 -46.72 17.64 17.16
CA VAL A 86 -46.20 18.73 16.32
C VAL A 86 -45.87 19.94 17.19
N VAL A 87 -44.62 20.39 17.14
CA VAL A 87 -44.11 21.47 18.01
C VAL A 87 -43.80 22.71 17.17
N ASP A 88 -44.47 23.81 17.45
CA ASP A 88 -44.23 25.09 16.79
C ASP A 88 -42.88 25.69 17.18
N ALA A 89 -42.33 26.52 16.30
CA ALA A 89 -41.07 27.23 16.52
C ALA A 89 -41.05 27.98 17.86
N GLY A 90 -39.93 27.89 18.57
CA GLY A 90 -39.77 28.43 19.91
C GLY A 90 -38.67 27.72 20.69
N THR A 91 -38.34 28.27 21.86
CA THR A 91 -37.37 27.67 22.79
C THR A 91 -38.10 27.04 23.97
N TYR A 92 -37.96 25.74 24.09
CA TYR A 92 -38.57 24.91 25.12
C TYR A 92 -37.50 24.45 26.09
N LYS A 93 -37.49 25.03 27.29
CA LYS A 93 -36.53 24.70 28.34
C LYS A 93 -36.97 23.43 29.09
N GLU A 94 -36.69 22.28 28.50
CA GLU A 94 -37.23 20.98 28.93
C GLU A 94 -36.20 19.84 28.84
N ARG A 95 -36.48 18.75 29.55
CA ARG A 95 -35.85 17.44 29.35
C ARG A 95 -36.95 16.45 29.03
N ILE A 96 -37.01 15.98 27.79
CA ILE A 96 -38.15 15.19 27.32
C ILE A 96 -37.83 13.69 27.27
N ARG A 97 -38.86 12.88 27.48
CA ARG A 97 -38.83 11.41 27.36
C ARG A 97 -39.98 10.99 26.47
N LEU A 98 -39.65 10.42 25.31
CA LEU A 98 -40.64 9.93 24.35
C LEU A 98 -41.35 8.68 24.89
N LYS A 99 -42.53 8.41 24.35
CA LYS A 99 -43.27 7.15 24.53
C LYS A 99 -43.11 6.25 23.31
N SER A 100 -43.44 4.98 23.49
CA SER A 100 -43.37 4.00 22.39
C SER A 100 -44.26 4.42 21.23
N GLY A 101 -43.76 4.26 20.00
CA GLY A 101 -44.51 4.42 18.75
C GLY A 101 -45.03 5.82 18.41
N ILE A 102 -44.64 6.85 19.16
CA ILE A 102 -45.03 8.23 18.84
C ILE A 102 -44.00 8.92 17.95
N THR A 103 -44.46 9.91 17.18
CA THR A 103 -43.59 10.85 16.48
C THR A 103 -43.62 12.21 17.19
N VAL A 104 -42.46 12.78 17.48
CA VAL A 104 -42.33 14.17 17.93
C VAL A 104 -41.62 14.93 16.83
N LYS A 105 -42.26 15.94 16.26
CA LYS A 105 -41.82 16.62 15.04
C LYS A 105 -41.96 18.14 15.16
N SER A 106 -40.99 18.92 14.70
CA SER A 106 -41.16 20.38 14.58
C SER A 106 -42.11 20.77 13.45
N ALA A 107 -42.88 21.82 13.65
CA ALA A 107 -43.80 22.36 12.66
C ALA A 107 -43.02 23.02 11.51
N GLY A 108 -43.48 22.81 10.28
CA GLY A 108 -42.88 23.37 9.06
C GLY A 108 -42.62 22.30 8.00
N ASP A 109 -42.17 22.74 6.83
CA ASP A 109 -41.72 21.85 5.75
C ASP A 109 -40.23 21.48 5.92
N ASP A 110 -39.69 20.73 4.96
CA ASP A 110 -38.28 20.33 4.96
C ASP A 110 -37.41 21.31 4.14
N ALA A 111 -37.75 22.60 4.16
CA ALA A 111 -36.89 23.64 3.59
C ALA A 111 -35.50 23.64 4.25
N LYS A 112 -34.46 23.78 3.42
CA LYS A 112 -33.07 23.74 3.85
C LYS A 112 -32.68 25.05 4.52
N GLY A 113 -32.33 24.97 5.80
CA GLY A 113 -31.77 26.07 6.58
C GLY A 113 -30.26 26.24 6.40
N LYS A 114 -29.64 27.02 7.29
CA LYS A 114 -28.20 27.30 7.28
C LYS A 114 -27.34 26.07 7.60
N LEU A 115 -27.76 25.29 8.58
CA LEU A 115 -27.07 24.10 9.09
C LEU A 115 -27.87 22.82 8.79
N GLY A 116 -29.20 22.86 8.92
CA GLY A 116 -30.09 21.71 8.78
C GLY A 116 -31.37 22.07 8.04
N LEU A 117 -32.53 21.72 8.63
CA LEU A 117 -33.83 22.22 8.18
C LEU A 117 -34.15 23.54 8.88
N GLU A 118 -34.86 24.45 8.20
CA GLU A 118 -35.28 25.74 8.79
C GLU A 118 -36.14 25.55 10.05
N ARG A 119 -37.05 24.56 10.03
CA ARG A 119 -37.87 24.20 11.21
C ARG A 119 -37.05 23.67 12.39
N ALA A 120 -35.94 22.99 12.11
CA ALA A 120 -35.03 22.49 13.15
C ALA A 120 -34.20 23.61 13.77
N GLU A 121 -33.84 24.64 13.01
CA GLU A 121 -33.07 25.79 13.50
C GLU A 121 -33.87 26.69 14.45
N THR A 122 -35.20 26.69 14.32
CA THR A 122 -36.10 27.58 15.05
C THR A 122 -36.91 26.89 16.15
N THR A 123 -36.93 25.55 16.19
CA THR A 123 -37.60 24.76 17.23
C THR A 123 -36.56 24.12 18.15
N ILE A 124 -36.35 24.73 19.32
CA ILE A 124 -35.20 24.46 20.19
C ILE A 124 -35.66 23.75 21.47
N ILE A 125 -35.08 22.59 21.74
CA ILE A 125 -35.11 21.92 23.04
C ILE A 125 -33.85 22.35 23.81
N ASP A 126 -34.01 23.30 24.73
CA ASP A 126 -32.95 23.77 25.61
C ASP A 126 -32.92 22.92 26.89
N GLY A 127 -31.97 22.01 26.95
CA GLY A 127 -31.74 21.14 28.09
C GLY A 127 -31.10 21.84 29.30
N ASN A 128 -30.90 23.15 29.33
CA ASN A 128 -30.27 23.85 30.46
C ASN A 128 -31.21 23.96 31.71
N VAL A 129 -31.75 22.83 32.15
CA VAL A 129 -32.64 22.70 33.30
C VAL A 129 -31.80 22.45 34.56
N GLU A 130 -31.96 23.32 35.55
CA GLU A 130 -31.20 23.29 36.79
C GLU A 130 -31.38 21.95 37.53
N GLY A 131 -30.27 21.37 37.99
CA GLY A 131 -30.27 20.09 38.71
C GLY A 131 -30.60 18.84 37.86
N ALA A 132 -30.96 18.99 36.58
CA ALA A 132 -31.31 17.86 35.72
C ALA A 132 -30.09 16.99 35.39
N LYS A 133 -30.24 15.67 35.58
CA LYS A 133 -29.21 14.67 35.26
C LYS A 133 -29.56 13.81 34.04
N SER A 134 -30.82 13.82 33.61
CA SER A 134 -31.29 13.08 32.44
C SER A 134 -30.72 13.66 31.15
N PRO A 135 -30.70 12.89 30.05
CA PRO A 135 -30.46 13.40 28.69
C PRO A 135 -31.43 14.52 28.29
N GLY A 136 -31.10 15.30 27.26
CA GLY A 136 -31.99 16.32 26.70
C GLY A 136 -33.26 15.70 26.13
N VAL A 137 -33.08 14.62 25.38
CA VAL A 137 -34.13 13.76 24.86
C VAL A 137 -33.81 12.32 25.19
N VAL A 138 -34.78 11.58 25.73
CA VAL A 138 -34.72 10.12 25.89
C VAL A 138 -35.65 9.45 24.90
N MET A 139 -35.10 8.68 23.97
CA MET A 139 -35.87 7.95 22.96
C MET A 139 -36.56 6.71 23.57
N ALA A 140 -37.63 6.26 22.92
CA ALA A 140 -38.38 5.05 23.24
C ALA A 140 -38.51 4.12 22.01
N GLU A 141 -39.02 2.90 22.22
CA GLU A 141 -39.25 1.93 21.12
C GLU A 141 -40.17 2.50 20.04
N ASP A 142 -39.83 2.24 18.79
CA ASP A 142 -40.57 2.64 17.59
C ASP A 142 -40.90 4.15 17.51
N SER A 143 -40.25 4.98 18.35
CA SER A 143 -40.47 6.42 18.38
C SER A 143 -39.64 7.15 17.34
N THR A 144 -40.11 8.34 16.93
CA THR A 144 -39.39 9.22 15.99
C THR A 144 -39.20 10.61 16.61
N LEU A 145 -37.98 11.14 16.55
CA LEU A 145 -37.68 12.55 16.81
C LEU A 145 -37.22 13.21 15.52
N ASP A 146 -38.00 14.17 15.02
CA ASP A 146 -37.85 14.76 13.69
C ASP A 146 -37.74 16.29 13.72
N GLY A 147 -36.52 16.79 13.54
CA GLY A 147 -36.27 18.19 13.20
C GLY A 147 -36.20 19.16 14.37
N PHE A 148 -35.39 18.93 15.38
CA PHE A 148 -35.20 19.87 16.50
C PHE A 148 -33.76 20.33 16.64
N SER A 149 -33.55 21.54 17.15
CA SER A 149 -32.25 21.92 17.74
C SER A 149 -32.22 21.47 19.20
N VAL A 150 -31.22 20.69 19.60
CA VAL A 150 -31.05 20.16 20.97
C VAL A 150 -29.73 20.68 21.55
N THR A 151 -29.80 21.41 22.66
CA THR A 151 -28.65 22.11 23.27
C THR A 151 -28.73 22.15 24.81
N GLY A 152 -27.72 22.72 25.47
CA GLY A 152 -27.80 23.08 26.90
C GLY A 152 -27.68 21.90 27.86
N VAL A 153 -27.27 20.72 27.38
CA VAL A 153 -27.15 19.52 28.22
C VAL A 153 -25.74 19.37 28.77
N GLY A 154 -25.59 19.45 30.09
CA GLY A 154 -24.28 19.35 30.75
C GLY A 154 -23.43 20.61 30.53
N LYS A 155 -22.16 20.57 30.92
CA LYS A 155 -21.25 21.72 30.79
C LYS A 155 -20.48 21.65 29.47
N TYR A 156 -20.85 22.48 28.49
CA TYR A 156 -19.99 22.77 27.36
C TYR A 156 -18.88 23.75 27.78
N ASP A 157 -17.63 23.41 27.48
CA ASP A 157 -16.45 24.17 27.90
C ASP A 157 -15.81 24.83 26.67
N ASP A 158 -16.20 26.06 26.40
CA ASP A 158 -15.78 26.78 25.20
C ASP A 158 -14.28 27.09 25.20
N ASP A 159 -13.69 27.42 26.36
CA ASP A 159 -12.26 27.68 26.50
C ASP A 159 -11.44 26.42 26.21
N ARG A 160 -11.85 25.27 26.78
CA ARG A 160 -11.22 23.99 26.50
C ARG A 160 -11.36 23.61 25.03
N TRP A 161 -12.54 23.81 24.45
CA TRP A 161 -12.76 23.55 23.03
C TRP A 161 -11.87 24.44 22.15
N ASN A 162 -11.88 25.76 22.37
CA ASN A 162 -11.08 26.75 21.62
C ASN A 162 -9.59 26.42 21.71
N LYS A 163 -9.09 26.08 22.90
CA LYS A 163 -7.70 25.67 23.11
C LYS A 163 -7.32 24.46 22.24
N HIS A 164 -8.11 23.38 22.29
CA HIS A 164 -7.76 22.16 21.54
C HIS A 164 -8.09 22.27 20.05
N HIS A 165 -9.06 23.10 19.67
CA HIS A 165 -9.34 23.46 18.29
C HIS A 165 -8.16 24.25 17.69
N ALA A 166 -7.54 25.16 18.45
CA ALA A 166 -6.37 25.93 18.04
C ALA A 166 -5.08 25.10 18.02
N THR A 167 -4.85 24.23 19.01
CA THR A 167 -3.65 23.36 19.11
C THR A 167 -3.75 22.09 18.25
N GLN A 168 -4.73 22.01 17.35
CA GLN A 168 -4.97 20.85 16.49
C GLN A 168 -5.08 19.52 17.28
N GLY A 169 -5.65 19.57 18.49
CA GLY A 169 -5.85 18.38 19.33
C GLY A 169 -4.57 17.71 19.85
N GLU A 170 -3.38 18.28 19.60
CA GLU A 170 -2.10 17.71 20.05
C GLU A 170 -1.96 17.73 21.58
N GLU A 171 -2.56 18.73 22.24
CA GLU A 171 -2.56 18.83 23.70
C GLU A 171 -3.71 18.05 24.37
N GLN A 172 -4.58 17.37 23.61
CA GLN A 172 -5.73 16.67 24.17
C GLN A 172 -5.33 15.29 24.71
N ALA A 173 -5.56 15.08 26.01
CA ALA A 173 -5.40 13.77 26.64
C ALA A 173 -6.29 12.70 25.97
N LYS A 174 -5.87 11.44 26.04
CA LYS A 174 -6.68 10.31 25.55
C LYS A 174 -7.79 10.02 26.55
N GLU A 175 -9.02 10.46 26.28
CA GLU A 175 -10.21 9.92 26.96
C GLU A 175 -10.82 8.78 26.12
N PRO A 176 -11.28 7.68 26.76
CA PRO A 176 -11.93 6.57 26.07
C PRO A 176 -13.28 6.97 25.49
N ILE A 177 -13.64 6.35 24.36
CA ILE A 177 -15.01 6.46 23.82
C ILE A 177 -15.89 5.67 24.79
N GLY A 178 -17.07 6.16 25.15
CA GLY A 178 -17.96 5.47 26.11
C GLY A 178 -17.70 5.77 27.59
N ALA A 179 -16.84 6.75 27.91
CA ALA A 179 -16.76 7.32 29.26
C ALA A 179 -18.14 7.80 29.73
N PRO A 180 -18.52 7.64 31.01
CA PRO A 180 -19.84 8.07 31.50
C PRO A 180 -20.12 9.56 31.27
N GLY A 181 -21.33 9.89 30.84
CA GLY A 181 -21.77 11.26 30.62
C GLY A 181 -23.24 11.33 30.21
N THR A 182 -23.79 12.55 30.11
CA THR A 182 -25.20 12.78 29.77
C THR A 182 -25.33 13.30 28.34
N ALA A 183 -25.89 12.50 27.45
CA ALA A 183 -26.03 12.85 26.04
C ALA A 183 -27.12 13.91 25.79
N GLY A 184 -27.03 14.60 24.65
CA GLY A 184 -28.09 15.49 24.16
C GLY A 184 -29.35 14.69 23.83
N ILE A 185 -29.20 13.69 22.95
CA ILE A 185 -30.22 12.69 22.64
C ILE A 185 -29.68 11.33 23.04
N ALA A 186 -30.44 10.57 23.85
CA ALA A 186 -30.05 9.25 24.32
C ALA A 186 -30.95 8.15 23.76
N VAL A 187 -30.32 7.13 23.18
CA VAL A 187 -30.93 5.89 22.72
C VAL A 187 -30.33 4.73 23.52
N THR A 188 -30.93 4.40 24.66
CA THR A 188 -30.39 3.41 25.60
C THR A 188 -31.23 2.15 25.59
N GLY A 189 -30.68 1.06 25.04
CA GLY A 189 -31.37 -0.22 25.01
C GLY A 189 -32.64 -0.23 24.18
N VAL A 190 -32.79 0.68 23.21
CA VAL A 190 -33.96 0.80 22.33
C VAL A 190 -33.71 0.00 21.05
N THR A 191 -34.57 -0.96 20.73
CA THR A 191 -34.38 -1.84 19.58
C THR A 191 -34.56 -1.11 18.27
N ARG A 192 -35.59 -0.27 18.15
CA ARG A 192 -35.82 0.57 16.98
C ARG A 192 -36.30 1.95 17.43
N CYS A 193 -35.76 2.98 16.83
CA CYS A 193 -36.31 4.34 16.83
C CYS A 193 -35.66 5.10 15.68
N THR A 194 -36.23 6.24 15.31
CA THR A 194 -35.66 7.15 14.30
C THR A 194 -35.29 8.47 14.95
N VAL A 195 -34.04 8.89 14.80
CA VAL A 195 -33.59 10.25 15.15
C VAL A 195 -33.19 10.90 13.85
N THR A 196 -33.98 11.89 13.40
CA THR A 196 -33.80 12.48 12.06
C THR A 196 -33.89 13.99 12.02
N TYR A 197 -33.10 14.60 11.13
CA TYR A 197 -33.10 16.05 10.86
C TYR A 197 -32.83 16.95 12.07
N ASN A 198 -32.31 16.41 13.17
CA ASN A 198 -32.03 17.19 14.37
C ASN A 198 -30.67 17.88 14.25
N ILE A 199 -30.54 19.02 14.92
CA ILE A 199 -29.30 19.77 15.09
C ILE A 199 -28.89 19.65 16.56
N VAL A 200 -27.83 18.90 16.87
CA VAL A 200 -27.42 18.62 18.26
C VAL A 200 -26.07 19.25 18.56
N HIS A 201 -26.05 20.21 19.49
CA HIS A 201 -24.86 21.04 19.68
C HIS A 201 -24.65 21.55 21.10
N HIS A 202 -23.42 21.97 21.40
CA HIS A 202 -23.04 22.56 22.69
C HIS A 202 -23.46 21.67 23.87
N ILE A 203 -23.35 20.36 23.69
CA ILE A 203 -23.57 19.35 24.72
C ILE A 203 -22.25 19.12 25.46
N GLY A 204 -22.29 19.07 26.79
CA GLY A 204 -21.13 18.78 27.65
C GLY A 204 -20.59 17.35 27.58
N TYR A 205 -21.12 16.54 26.68
CA TYR A 205 -20.76 15.15 26.40
C TYR A 205 -21.09 14.83 24.92
N THR A 206 -21.40 13.58 24.58
CA THR A 206 -21.82 13.15 23.24
C THR A 206 -23.16 13.77 22.83
N GLY A 207 -23.27 14.24 21.58
CA GLY A 207 -24.51 14.78 21.03
C GLY A 207 -25.63 13.75 21.00
N ILE A 208 -25.51 12.74 20.13
CA ILE A 208 -26.42 11.59 20.04
C ILE A 208 -25.72 10.34 20.57
N GLY A 209 -26.13 9.85 21.74
CA GLY A 209 -25.54 8.68 22.39
C GLY A 209 -26.42 7.44 22.26
N ILE A 210 -25.87 6.38 21.67
CA ILE A 210 -26.53 5.09 21.49
C ILE A 210 -25.81 4.05 22.33
N THR A 211 -26.54 3.37 23.20
CA THR A 211 -25.98 2.34 24.09
C THR A 211 -26.75 1.04 23.92
N GLY A 212 -26.04 -0.03 23.57
CA GLY A 212 -26.62 -1.37 23.49
C GLY A 212 -27.12 -1.88 24.84
N ALA A 213 -27.87 -2.99 24.81
CA ALA A 213 -28.36 -3.67 26.00
C ALA A 213 -28.14 -5.18 25.86
N LYS A 214 -27.69 -5.82 26.93
CA LYS A 214 -27.39 -7.25 26.94
C LYS A 214 -28.63 -8.06 26.53
N GLY A 215 -28.47 -8.97 25.57
CA GLY A 215 -29.55 -9.83 25.07
C GLY A 215 -30.56 -9.12 24.17
N LYS A 216 -30.30 -7.86 23.77
CA LYS A 216 -31.21 -7.07 22.93
C LYS A 216 -30.49 -6.54 21.70
N HIS A 217 -31.15 -6.64 20.54
CA HIS A 217 -30.66 -6.03 19.30
C HIS A 217 -31.03 -4.54 19.30
N VAL A 218 -30.04 -3.66 19.47
CA VAL A 218 -30.21 -2.19 19.57
C VAL A 218 -29.75 -1.56 18.26
N SER A 219 -30.70 -1.37 17.33
CA SER A 219 -30.45 -0.95 15.95
C SER A 219 -31.30 0.26 15.55
N PRO A 220 -31.20 1.40 16.26
CA PRO A 220 -31.88 2.63 15.87
C PRO A 220 -31.36 3.16 14.54
N HIS A 221 -32.19 3.95 13.86
CA HIS A 221 -31.82 4.68 12.65
C HIS A 221 -31.52 6.14 13.00
N ILE A 222 -30.24 6.53 12.86
CA ILE A 222 -29.76 7.89 13.07
C ILE A 222 -29.47 8.48 11.71
N PHE A 223 -30.34 9.37 11.25
CA PHE A 223 -30.42 9.76 9.85
C PHE A 223 -30.44 11.27 9.66
N ARG A 224 -29.58 11.82 8.79
CA ARG A 224 -29.63 13.24 8.40
C ARG A 224 -29.61 14.26 9.56
N ASN A 225 -28.96 13.91 10.67
CA ASN A 225 -28.76 14.85 11.77
C ASN A 225 -27.48 15.67 11.53
N VAL A 226 -27.42 16.82 12.17
CA VAL A 226 -26.26 17.70 12.22
C VAL A 226 -25.76 17.73 13.65
N THR A 227 -24.50 17.36 13.90
CA THR A 227 -23.94 17.35 15.26
C THR A 227 -22.66 18.15 15.32
N TYR A 228 -22.59 19.18 16.14
CA TYR A 228 -21.39 20.02 16.22
C TYR A 228 -21.12 20.63 17.59
N ARG A 229 -19.85 20.96 17.85
CA ARG A 229 -19.40 21.58 19.11
C ARG A 229 -19.95 20.86 20.34
N ASN A 230 -19.86 19.55 20.34
CA ASN A 230 -20.12 18.74 21.53
C ASN A 230 -18.79 18.40 22.21
N MET A 231 -18.77 18.36 23.54
CA MET A 231 -17.56 18.01 24.31
C MET A 231 -17.23 16.51 24.22
N GLY A 232 -18.16 15.68 23.76
CA GLY A 232 -17.96 14.28 23.39
C GLY A 232 -17.85 14.08 21.88
N GLY A 233 -18.32 12.92 21.41
CA GLY A 233 -18.54 12.72 19.98
C GLY A 233 -19.78 13.45 19.48
N GLY A 234 -19.87 13.71 18.18
CA GLY A 234 -21.13 14.16 17.58
C GLY A 234 -22.22 13.08 17.73
N ILE A 235 -21.88 11.87 17.28
CA ILE A 235 -22.66 10.65 17.46
C ILE A 235 -21.77 9.59 18.12
N GLY A 236 -22.28 8.85 19.11
CA GLY A 236 -21.58 7.75 19.76
C GLY A 236 -22.40 6.46 19.73
N SER A 237 -21.84 5.37 19.21
CA SER A 237 -22.45 4.03 19.24
C SER A 237 -21.62 3.09 20.11
N MET A 238 -22.22 2.59 21.18
CA MET A 238 -21.48 1.99 22.30
C MET A 238 -22.12 0.69 22.80
N ARG A 239 -21.33 -0.16 23.47
CA ARG A 239 -21.78 -1.31 24.29
C ARG A 239 -22.76 -2.27 23.60
N GLY A 240 -22.41 -2.74 22.40
CA GLY A 240 -23.15 -3.75 21.64
C GLY A 240 -24.24 -3.18 20.74
N SER A 241 -24.27 -1.86 20.52
CA SER A 241 -25.17 -1.24 19.53
C SER A 241 -24.85 -1.71 18.11
N THR A 242 -25.91 -1.91 17.32
CA THR A 242 -25.90 -2.25 15.88
C THR A 242 -26.63 -1.19 15.05
N ALA A 243 -26.56 0.07 15.47
CA ALA A 243 -27.27 1.19 14.84
C ALA A 243 -26.97 1.35 13.34
N VAL A 244 -27.90 1.96 12.62
CA VAL A 244 -27.66 2.50 11.28
C VAL A 244 -27.45 4.00 11.41
N VAL A 245 -26.23 4.47 11.10
CA VAL A 245 -25.83 5.88 11.18
C VAL A 245 -25.56 6.36 9.75
N GLU A 246 -26.53 7.05 9.17
CA GLU A 246 -26.54 7.37 7.74
C GLU A 246 -26.79 8.86 7.45
N GLU A 247 -26.04 9.42 6.50
CA GLU A 247 -26.23 10.78 5.97
C GLU A 247 -26.17 11.91 7.03
N ASN A 248 -25.55 11.67 8.18
CA ASN A 248 -25.37 12.69 9.22
C ASN A 248 -24.13 13.55 8.94
N VAL A 249 -24.18 14.81 9.35
CA VAL A 249 -23.07 15.76 9.23
C VAL A 249 -22.49 16.03 10.63
N CYS A 250 -21.26 15.60 10.88
CA CYS A 250 -20.62 15.70 12.19
C CYS A 250 -19.35 16.56 12.12
N PHE A 251 -19.38 17.77 12.68
CA PHE A 251 -18.24 18.68 12.58
C PHE A 251 -17.92 19.43 13.85
N GLU A 252 -16.67 19.89 14.00
CA GLU A 252 -16.27 20.73 15.14
C GLU A 252 -16.55 20.11 16.53
N ASN A 253 -16.69 18.78 16.63
CA ASN A 253 -16.84 18.11 17.92
C ASN A 253 -15.47 17.98 18.60
N PHE A 254 -15.47 17.99 19.93
CA PHE A 254 -14.27 17.93 20.75
C PHE A 254 -13.57 16.55 20.70
N TYR A 255 -14.31 15.48 20.41
CA TYR A 255 -13.74 14.18 20.10
C TYR A 255 -13.91 13.83 18.62
N ALA A 256 -14.48 12.66 18.33
CA ALA A 256 -14.74 12.23 16.97
C ALA A 256 -16.06 12.81 16.47
N GLY A 257 -16.22 12.96 15.16
CA GLY A 257 -17.54 13.19 14.58
C GLY A 257 -18.50 12.04 14.94
N ILE A 258 -18.07 10.81 14.65
CA ILE A 258 -18.76 9.56 15.01
C ILE A 258 -17.81 8.64 15.77
N GLY A 259 -18.15 8.23 16.99
CA GLY A 259 -17.31 7.39 17.86
C GLY A 259 -17.93 6.02 18.16
N HIS A 260 -17.08 4.99 18.24
CA HIS A 260 -17.48 3.62 18.55
C HIS A 260 -16.67 3.01 19.69
N GLU A 261 -17.37 2.29 20.57
CA GLU A 261 -16.79 1.45 21.64
C GLU A 261 -17.61 0.16 21.71
N ASN A 262 -16.95 -1.00 21.52
CA ASN A 262 -17.59 -2.32 21.58
C ASN A 262 -18.94 -2.41 20.84
N ALA A 263 -19.03 -1.80 19.65
CA ALA A 263 -20.28 -1.67 18.89
C ALA A 263 -20.05 -2.01 17.41
N ASN A 264 -21.11 -2.48 16.75
CA ASN A 264 -21.08 -2.97 15.37
C ASN A 264 -22.12 -2.28 14.46
N PRO A 265 -22.17 -0.94 14.38
CA PRO A 265 -23.12 -0.25 13.52
C PRO A 265 -22.73 -0.26 12.04
N LEU A 266 -23.70 0.11 11.19
CA LEU A 266 -23.46 0.54 9.82
C LEU A 266 -23.28 2.07 9.82
N VAL A 267 -22.16 2.56 9.27
CA VAL A 267 -21.84 3.99 9.20
C VAL A 267 -21.70 4.39 7.74
N ILE A 268 -22.71 5.06 7.19
CA ILE A 268 -22.90 5.22 5.75
C ILE A 268 -23.03 6.69 5.35
N ASN A 269 -22.26 7.14 4.35
CA ASN A 269 -22.43 8.46 3.71
C ASN A 269 -22.42 9.67 4.65
N ASN A 270 -21.68 9.62 5.76
CA ASN A 270 -21.59 10.72 6.72
C ASN A 270 -20.40 11.63 6.41
N PRO A 271 -20.59 12.95 6.19
CA PRO A 271 -19.51 13.91 6.24
C PRO A 271 -19.06 14.15 7.69
N CYS A 272 -17.77 13.91 7.98
CA CYS A 272 -17.17 14.17 9.29
C CYS A 272 -15.94 15.07 9.15
N TYR A 273 -16.02 16.33 9.58
CA TYR A 273 -14.95 17.30 9.31
C TYR A 273 -14.66 18.28 10.43
N LYS A 274 -13.43 18.84 10.46
CA LYS A 274 -13.02 19.83 11.47
C LYS A 274 -13.23 19.39 12.92
N ASN A 275 -13.33 18.08 13.19
CA ASN A 275 -13.40 17.59 14.56
C ASN A 275 -12.00 17.70 15.21
N VAL A 276 -11.97 17.88 16.54
CA VAL A 276 -10.73 18.02 17.31
C VAL A 276 -9.91 16.73 17.33
N ARG A 277 -10.56 15.58 17.22
CA ARG A 277 -9.89 14.28 17.04
C ARG A 277 -10.10 13.74 15.63
N ALA A 278 -10.71 12.56 15.51
CA ALA A 278 -10.91 11.88 14.24
C ALA A 278 -12.24 12.30 13.60
N GLY A 279 -12.41 12.09 12.30
CA GLY A 279 -13.75 12.12 11.70
C GLY A 279 -14.60 10.98 12.27
N ILE A 280 -14.10 9.76 12.13
CA ILE A 280 -14.70 8.53 12.68
C ILE A 280 -13.68 7.82 13.58
N GLY A 281 -14.06 7.51 14.82
CA GLY A 281 -13.23 6.77 15.78
C GLY A 281 -13.80 5.38 16.06
N ILE A 282 -12.94 4.36 16.03
CA ILE A 282 -13.29 2.96 16.25
C ILE A 282 -12.33 2.36 17.28
N SER A 283 -12.87 1.81 18.36
CA SER A 283 -12.04 1.22 19.42
C SER A 283 -12.73 0.14 20.22
N GLU A 284 -11.92 -0.58 21.02
CA GLU A 284 -12.39 -1.41 22.14
C GLU A 284 -13.37 -2.49 21.66
N GLY A 285 -12.95 -3.31 20.70
CA GLY A 285 -13.72 -4.43 20.16
C GLY A 285 -14.78 -4.03 19.13
N ALA A 286 -14.93 -2.74 18.82
CA ALA A 286 -15.89 -2.27 17.83
C ALA A 286 -15.57 -2.79 16.42
N CYS A 287 -16.56 -3.35 15.74
CA CYS A 287 -16.47 -3.87 14.38
C CYS A 287 -17.54 -3.28 13.44
N PRO A 288 -17.64 -1.94 13.29
CA PRO A 288 -18.57 -1.34 12.33
C PRO A 288 -18.21 -1.64 10.87
N THR A 289 -19.20 -1.53 9.99
CA THR A 289 -18.98 -1.34 8.55
C THR A 289 -19.06 0.15 8.24
N VAL A 290 -17.95 0.74 7.79
CA VAL A 290 -17.81 2.17 7.49
C VAL A 290 -17.69 2.36 6.00
N ARG A 291 -18.73 2.93 5.36
CA ARG A 291 -18.86 2.98 3.90
C ARG A 291 -19.31 4.33 3.35
N GLY A 292 -18.66 4.82 2.30
CA GLY A 292 -19.11 6.03 1.59
C GLY A 292 -18.94 7.35 2.36
N ASN A 293 -18.24 7.33 3.49
CA ASN A 293 -18.08 8.51 4.35
C ASN A 293 -16.98 9.44 3.81
N LYS A 294 -17.12 10.73 4.13
CA LYS A 294 -16.12 11.76 3.81
C LYS A 294 -15.53 12.29 5.10
N CYS A 295 -14.27 11.97 5.37
CA CYS A 295 -13.58 12.39 6.59
C CYS A 295 -12.44 13.35 6.26
N TYR A 296 -12.62 14.65 6.51
CA TYR A 296 -11.68 15.67 6.04
C TYR A 296 -11.46 16.84 7.00
N HIS A 297 -10.31 17.50 6.91
CA HIS A 297 -9.93 18.60 7.82
C HIS A 297 -10.04 18.26 9.30
N ASN A 298 -10.01 16.98 9.68
CA ASN A 298 -9.95 16.59 11.07
C ASN A 298 -8.52 16.76 11.56
N ARG A 299 -8.37 17.13 12.83
CA ARG A 299 -7.08 17.42 13.45
C ARG A 299 -6.26 16.20 13.80
N ARG A 300 -6.88 15.01 13.78
CA ARG A 300 -6.17 13.73 13.84
C ARG A 300 -6.42 12.95 12.55
N ALA A 301 -6.74 11.67 12.64
CA ALA A 301 -7.01 10.85 11.47
C ALA A 301 -8.39 11.15 10.87
N GLY A 302 -8.60 10.94 9.58
CA GLY A 302 -9.95 10.89 9.01
C GLY A 302 -10.76 9.78 9.67
N ILE A 303 -10.26 8.55 9.60
CA ILE A 303 -10.79 7.37 10.31
C ILE A 303 -9.68 6.80 11.20
N GLY A 304 -9.94 6.69 12.50
CA GLY A 304 -8.99 6.16 13.48
C GLY A 304 -9.45 4.85 14.11
N ILE A 305 -8.66 3.80 13.97
CA ILE A 305 -8.93 2.43 14.43
C ILE A 305 -7.85 2.06 15.45
N ARG A 306 -8.25 1.60 16.64
CA ARG A 306 -7.31 1.33 17.74
C ARG A 306 -7.83 0.29 18.73
N THR A 307 -6.89 -0.20 19.55
CA THR A 307 -7.09 -1.10 20.69
C THR A 307 -7.38 -2.54 20.24
N GLU A 308 -6.60 -3.49 20.75
CA GLU A 308 -6.82 -4.95 20.73
C GLU A 308 -7.12 -5.61 19.36
N SER A 309 -6.83 -6.91 19.27
CA SER A 309 -7.02 -7.66 18.01
C SER A 309 -8.48 -7.88 17.63
N THR A 310 -9.41 -7.71 18.57
CA THR A 310 -10.86 -7.80 18.39
C THR A 310 -11.46 -6.55 17.73
N THR A 311 -10.75 -5.41 17.67
CA THR A 311 -11.20 -4.25 16.88
C THR A 311 -10.91 -4.50 15.39
N SER A 312 -11.92 -5.01 14.68
CA SER A 312 -11.82 -5.51 13.31
C SER A 312 -12.92 -4.95 12.39
N PRO A 313 -13.01 -3.62 12.19
CA PRO A 313 -14.01 -3.03 11.28
C PRO A 313 -13.72 -3.33 9.80
N VAL A 314 -14.76 -3.19 8.98
CA VAL A 314 -14.63 -3.07 7.52
C VAL A 314 -14.74 -1.60 7.15
N VAL A 315 -13.70 -1.06 6.49
CA VAL A 315 -13.63 0.33 6.05
C VAL A 315 -13.50 0.36 4.54
N GLU A 316 -14.57 0.76 3.84
CA GLU A 316 -14.63 0.69 2.39
C GLU A 316 -15.26 1.89 1.68
N HIS A 317 -14.80 2.20 0.47
CA HIS A 317 -15.38 3.27 -0.34
C HIS A 317 -15.46 4.65 0.36
N ASN A 318 -14.55 4.94 1.30
CA ASN A 318 -14.50 6.22 1.98
C ASN A 318 -13.48 7.15 1.31
N GLU A 319 -13.71 8.45 1.45
CA GLU A 319 -12.75 9.50 1.08
C GLU A 319 -12.18 10.13 2.35
N CYS A 320 -10.87 10.05 2.55
CA CYS A 320 -10.19 10.62 3.71
C CYS A 320 -9.09 11.59 3.28
N TYR A 321 -9.33 12.89 3.41
CA TYR A 321 -8.44 13.89 2.82
C TYR A 321 -8.22 15.14 3.66
N GLU A 322 -7.07 15.78 3.45
CA GLU A 322 -6.74 17.07 4.09
C GLU A 322 -6.89 17.04 5.62
N ASN A 323 -6.65 15.87 6.24
CA ASN A 323 -6.57 15.71 7.70
C ASN A 323 -5.15 16.01 8.20
N ASP A 324 -5.02 16.41 9.46
CA ASP A 324 -3.75 16.79 10.06
C ASP A 324 -2.86 15.59 10.44
N MET A 325 -3.44 14.38 10.49
CA MET A 325 -2.67 13.12 10.56
C MET A 325 -2.88 12.25 9.32
N ALA A 326 -3.14 10.95 9.50
CA ALA A 326 -3.36 10.01 8.40
C ALA A 326 -4.80 10.10 7.89
N GLY A 327 -5.04 9.72 6.63
CA GLY A 327 -6.42 9.55 6.14
C GLY A 327 -7.13 8.46 6.95
N ILE A 328 -6.56 7.25 6.96
CA ILE A 328 -7.00 6.13 7.79
C ILE A 328 -5.84 5.65 8.65
N GLY A 329 -6.03 5.53 9.96
CA GLY A 329 -5.02 5.05 10.90
C GLY A 329 -5.47 3.79 11.62
N SER A 330 -4.60 2.76 11.66
CA SER A 330 -4.79 1.51 12.41
C SER A 330 -3.61 1.31 13.37
N ARG A 331 -3.90 0.98 14.63
CA ARG A 331 -2.88 0.76 15.66
C ARG A 331 -3.33 -0.16 16.79
N ASP A 332 -2.38 -0.50 17.66
CA ASP A 332 -2.59 -1.20 18.93
C ASP A 332 -3.27 -2.57 18.69
N ASP A 333 -2.61 -3.44 17.92
CA ASP A 333 -3.05 -4.82 17.57
C ASP A 333 -4.33 -4.94 16.69
N ALA A 334 -5.00 -3.84 16.36
CA ALA A 334 -6.23 -3.85 15.53
C ALA A 334 -6.05 -4.55 14.17
N THR A 335 -7.12 -5.19 13.68
CA THR A 335 -7.11 -6.09 12.53
C THR A 335 -8.13 -5.72 11.41
N PRO A 336 -8.27 -4.45 11.01
CA PRO A 336 -9.34 -4.05 10.09
C PRO A 336 -9.12 -4.53 8.64
N ILE A 337 -10.21 -4.61 7.89
CA ILE A 337 -10.19 -4.68 6.42
C ILE A 337 -10.37 -3.26 5.88
N ILE A 338 -9.40 -2.77 5.11
CA ILE A 338 -9.39 -1.43 4.53
C ILE A 338 -9.33 -1.57 3.01
N ARG A 339 -10.44 -1.30 2.31
CA ARG A 339 -10.51 -1.51 0.85
C ARG A 339 -11.23 -0.45 0.06
N HIS A 340 -10.85 -0.22 -1.20
CA HIS A 340 -11.53 0.73 -2.09
C HIS A 340 -11.67 2.16 -1.56
N ASN A 341 -10.80 2.59 -0.64
CA ASN A 341 -10.80 3.95 -0.11
C ASN A 341 -9.87 4.84 -0.93
N ARG A 342 -10.12 6.16 -0.88
CA ARG A 342 -9.25 7.19 -1.43
C ARG A 342 -8.71 8.04 -0.30
N CYS A 343 -7.40 8.01 -0.08
CA CYS A 343 -6.73 8.75 1.00
C CYS A 343 -5.71 9.74 0.41
N TYR A 344 -5.99 11.04 0.48
CA TYR A 344 -5.19 12.02 -0.24
C TYR A 344 -4.99 13.36 0.47
N LYS A 345 -3.88 14.04 0.19
CA LYS A 345 -3.56 15.37 0.76
C LYS A 345 -3.56 15.43 2.29
N ASN A 346 -3.38 14.31 2.97
CA ASN A 346 -3.26 14.31 4.43
C ASN A 346 -1.86 14.77 4.83
N LYS A 347 -1.72 15.41 6.01
CA LYS A 347 -0.42 15.88 6.53
C LYS A 347 0.51 14.75 6.99
N MET A 348 -0.01 13.53 7.14
CA MET A 348 0.81 12.33 7.32
C MET A 348 0.60 11.33 6.17
N ALA A 349 0.44 10.04 6.47
CA ALA A 349 0.25 9.00 5.46
C ALA A 349 -1.19 8.96 4.94
N GLY A 350 -1.42 8.42 3.74
CA GLY A 350 -2.78 8.10 3.30
C GLY A 350 -3.42 7.06 4.23
N ILE A 351 -2.79 5.90 4.35
CA ILE A 351 -3.13 4.86 5.32
C ILE A 351 -1.91 4.58 6.22
N GLY A 352 -2.09 4.59 7.54
CA GLY A 352 -1.02 4.35 8.51
C GLY A 352 -1.30 3.15 9.41
N CYS A 353 -0.30 2.29 9.62
CA CYS A 353 -0.37 1.11 10.48
C CYS A 353 0.78 1.14 11.48
N ARG A 354 0.49 1.02 12.78
CA ARG A 354 1.52 1.07 13.84
C ARG A 354 1.21 0.12 14.99
N THR A 355 2.18 -0.10 15.89
CA THR A 355 1.98 -0.80 17.17
C THR A 355 1.29 -2.15 16.97
N LYS A 356 1.96 -3.06 16.24
CA LYS A 356 1.49 -4.43 15.99
C LYS A 356 0.15 -4.58 15.27
N ALA A 357 -0.42 -3.51 14.71
CA ALA A 357 -1.64 -3.62 13.90
C ALA A 357 -1.43 -4.54 12.68
N ARG A 358 -2.46 -5.30 12.32
CA ARG A 358 -2.43 -6.34 11.27
C ARG A 358 -3.57 -6.21 10.26
N PRO A 359 -3.73 -5.05 9.60
CA PRO A 359 -4.83 -4.84 8.66
C PRO A 359 -4.61 -5.55 7.32
N LEU A 360 -5.71 -5.90 6.66
CA LEU A 360 -5.74 -6.19 5.22
C LEU A 360 -6.01 -4.88 4.47
N ILE A 361 -5.08 -4.45 3.62
CA ILE A 361 -5.17 -3.19 2.86
C ILE A 361 -5.18 -3.51 1.37
N GLU A 362 -6.32 -3.34 0.72
CA GLU A 362 -6.48 -3.74 -0.69
C GLU A 362 -7.27 -2.77 -1.57
N HIS A 363 -6.87 -2.63 -2.83
CA HIS A 363 -7.61 -1.82 -3.81
C HIS A 363 -7.85 -0.35 -3.42
N ASN A 364 -6.97 0.22 -2.57
CA ASN A 364 -7.05 1.63 -2.18
C ASN A 364 -6.20 2.52 -3.09
N GLU A 365 -6.54 3.81 -3.14
CA GLU A 365 -5.74 4.85 -3.75
C GLU A 365 -5.18 5.78 -2.67
N CYS A 366 -3.86 5.91 -2.58
CA CYS A 366 -3.19 6.79 -1.62
C CYS A 366 -2.27 7.77 -2.35
N PHE A 367 -2.65 9.04 -2.41
CA PHE A 367 -1.94 10.00 -3.25
C PHE A 367 -1.81 11.41 -2.70
N LYS A 368 -0.76 12.14 -3.09
CA LYS A 368 -0.54 13.55 -2.69
C LYS A 368 -0.50 13.76 -1.18
N ASN A 369 -0.17 12.73 -0.39
CA ASN A 369 -0.01 12.87 1.04
C ASN A 369 1.39 13.41 1.37
N LYS A 370 1.52 14.13 2.49
CA LYS A 370 2.78 14.74 2.94
C LYS A 370 3.79 13.72 3.45
N MET A 371 3.36 12.50 3.78
CA MET A 371 4.26 11.37 4.07
C MET A 371 4.06 10.25 3.03
N ALA A 372 4.11 8.98 3.44
CA ALA A 372 3.93 7.85 2.54
C ALA A 372 2.47 7.70 2.10
N GLY A 373 2.23 7.07 0.95
CA GLY A 373 0.88 6.63 0.58
C GLY A 373 0.32 5.65 1.62
N ILE A 374 1.04 4.56 1.86
CA ILE A 374 0.79 3.60 2.95
C ILE A 374 2.04 3.50 3.83
N GLY A 375 1.91 3.69 5.13
CA GLY A 375 3.04 3.69 6.08
C GLY A 375 2.88 2.67 7.20
N CYS A 376 3.88 1.79 7.37
CA CYS A 376 3.91 0.71 8.37
C CYS A 376 5.07 0.94 9.35
N ARG A 377 4.80 0.96 10.64
CA ARG A 377 5.83 1.17 11.68
C ARG A 377 5.59 0.32 12.92
N THR A 378 6.60 0.18 13.77
CA THR A 378 6.48 -0.32 15.15
C THR A 378 5.84 -1.71 15.17
N GLU A 379 6.53 -2.66 14.57
CA GLU A 379 6.13 -4.09 14.51
C GLU A 379 4.77 -4.35 13.83
N ALA A 380 4.20 -3.40 13.07
CA ALA A 380 2.99 -3.63 12.31
C ALA A 380 3.21 -4.72 11.23
N GLU A 381 2.20 -5.56 11.01
CA GLU A 381 2.23 -6.70 10.09
C GLU A 381 1.07 -6.69 9.08
N PRO A 382 0.91 -5.63 8.27
CA PRO A 382 -0.21 -5.57 7.31
C PRO A 382 0.05 -6.46 6.08
N VAL A 383 -1.05 -6.91 5.48
CA VAL A 383 -1.05 -7.42 4.10
C VAL A 383 -1.52 -6.29 3.18
N ILE A 384 -0.67 -5.87 2.24
CA ILE A 384 -0.88 -4.73 1.36
C ILE A 384 -0.89 -5.21 -0.08
N ARG A 385 -2.06 -5.24 -0.73
CA ARG A 385 -2.19 -5.78 -2.09
C ARG A 385 -3.05 -4.95 -3.04
N HIS A 386 -2.66 -4.87 -4.31
CA HIS A 386 -3.47 -4.23 -5.36
C HIS A 386 -3.84 -2.76 -5.09
N ASN A 387 -3.00 -2.03 -4.34
CA ASN A 387 -3.18 -0.61 -4.08
C ASN A 387 -2.41 0.23 -5.11
N ARG A 388 -2.86 1.48 -5.28
CA ARG A 388 -2.15 2.50 -6.06
C ARG A 388 -1.64 3.60 -5.14
N CYS A 389 -0.32 3.77 -5.07
CA CYS A 389 0.32 4.76 -4.20
C CYS A 389 1.18 5.73 -5.02
N TYR A 390 0.73 6.97 -5.19
CA TYR A 390 1.35 7.88 -6.15
C TYR A 390 1.37 9.35 -5.75
N ASP A 391 2.32 10.11 -6.31
CA ASP A 391 2.49 11.55 -6.07
C ASP A 391 2.59 11.92 -4.57
N ASN A 392 3.07 11.01 -3.70
CA ASN A 392 3.26 11.31 -2.28
C ASN A 392 4.64 11.96 -2.05
N GLU A 393 4.76 12.77 -1.00
CA GLU A 393 6.01 13.48 -0.70
C GLU A 393 7.09 12.58 -0.09
N MET A 394 6.72 11.39 0.39
CA MET A 394 7.68 10.33 0.75
C MET A 394 7.53 9.12 -0.18
N ALA A 395 7.62 7.89 0.34
CA ALA A 395 7.48 6.68 -0.45
C ALA A 395 6.01 6.38 -0.80
N GLY A 396 5.77 5.62 -1.88
CA GLY A 396 4.43 5.07 -2.13
C GLY A 396 3.98 4.18 -0.98
N ILE A 397 4.78 3.16 -0.66
CA ILE A 397 4.61 2.29 0.51
C ILE A 397 5.90 2.32 1.34
N GLY A 398 5.81 2.63 2.64
CA GLY A 398 6.95 2.71 3.55
C GLY A 398 6.85 1.74 4.73
N SER A 399 7.95 1.09 5.09
CA SER A 399 8.05 0.14 6.21
C SER A 399 9.25 0.48 7.10
N GLN A 400 9.05 0.68 8.40
CA GLN A 400 10.10 1.09 9.34
C GLN A 400 9.91 0.46 10.72
N LEU A 401 10.91 0.56 11.60
CA LEU A 401 10.84 0.18 13.02
C LEU A 401 10.33 -1.26 13.21
N ALA A 402 11.08 -2.21 12.65
CA ALA A 402 10.79 -3.65 12.74
C ALA A 402 9.42 -4.10 12.17
N ALA A 403 8.75 -3.28 11.36
CA ALA A 403 7.52 -3.68 10.66
C ALA A 403 7.78 -4.88 9.71
N ARG A 404 6.76 -5.73 9.54
CA ARG A 404 6.83 -6.99 8.76
C ARG A 404 5.71 -7.10 7.72
N PRO A 405 5.56 -6.15 6.79
CA PRO A 405 4.45 -6.19 5.83
C PRO A 405 4.68 -7.21 4.72
N VAL A 406 3.58 -7.74 4.18
CA VAL A 406 3.55 -8.43 2.88
C VAL A 406 2.98 -7.47 1.84
N ILE A 407 3.76 -7.14 0.82
CA ILE A 407 3.46 -6.11 -0.19
C ILE A 407 3.38 -6.79 -1.56
N LEU A 408 2.18 -6.99 -2.09
CA LEU A 408 1.91 -7.82 -3.27
C LEU A 408 1.13 -7.07 -4.36
N GLY A 409 1.65 -7.01 -5.59
CA GLY A 409 0.83 -6.59 -6.74
C GLY A 409 0.35 -5.13 -6.69
N ASN A 410 1.13 -4.22 -6.09
CA ASN A 410 0.81 -2.80 -5.98
C ASN A 410 1.50 -1.96 -7.06
N ASP A 411 0.88 -0.83 -7.42
CA ASP A 411 1.46 0.17 -8.32
C ASP A 411 1.93 1.38 -7.51
N CYS A 412 3.25 1.64 -7.48
CA CYS A 412 3.87 2.74 -6.74
C CYS A 412 4.64 3.68 -7.67
N PHE A 413 4.12 4.88 -7.92
CA PHE A 413 4.69 5.75 -8.95
C PHE A 413 4.62 7.26 -8.68
N GLY A 414 5.49 8.05 -9.29
CA GLY A 414 5.44 9.52 -9.16
C GLY A 414 5.74 10.05 -7.76
N ASN A 415 6.20 9.21 -6.83
CA ASN A 415 6.48 9.62 -5.47
C ASN A 415 7.82 10.37 -5.38
N LEU A 416 7.94 11.32 -4.44
CA LEU A 416 9.16 12.11 -4.28
C LEU A 416 10.31 11.32 -3.61
N MET A 417 10.02 10.18 -2.99
CA MET A 417 11.04 9.22 -2.57
C MET A 417 10.98 7.93 -3.40
N SER A 418 11.08 6.75 -2.79
CA SER A 418 11.00 5.47 -3.49
C SER A 418 9.55 5.03 -3.74
N GLY A 419 9.32 4.15 -4.71
CA GLY A 419 8.02 3.51 -4.86
C GLY A 419 7.66 2.71 -3.59
N ILE A 420 8.55 1.80 -3.20
CA ILE A 420 8.48 1.04 -1.94
C ILE A 420 9.76 1.26 -1.14
N GLY A 421 9.66 1.63 0.13
CA GLY A 421 10.80 1.86 1.03
C GLY A 421 10.77 0.97 2.26
N THR A 422 11.90 0.37 2.62
CA THR A 422 12.09 -0.47 3.81
C THR A 422 13.32 0.00 4.60
N GLU A 423 13.13 0.30 5.88
CA GLU A 423 14.18 0.89 6.72
C GLU A 423 14.09 0.40 8.17
N THR A 424 15.13 0.67 8.96
CA THR A 424 15.19 0.46 10.41
C THR A 424 14.72 -0.94 10.82
N GLU A 425 15.49 -1.96 10.41
CA GLU A 425 15.26 -3.38 10.73
C GLU A 425 13.92 -3.96 10.23
N ALA A 426 13.21 -3.28 9.32
CA ALA A 426 12.00 -3.81 8.71
C ALA A 426 12.29 -5.11 7.92
N VAL A 427 11.36 -6.07 7.99
CA VAL A 427 11.46 -7.38 7.34
C VAL A 427 10.26 -7.57 6.40
N ALA A 428 10.27 -6.84 5.29
CA ALA A 428 9.18 -6.86 4.32
C ALA A 428 9.32 -8.00 3.29
N VAL A 429 8.19 -8.53 2.83
CA VAL A 429 8.11 -9.41 1.65
C VAL A 429 7.46 -8.61 0.52
N ILE A 430 8.19 -8.37 -0.56
CA ILE A 430 7.81 -7.46 -1.65
C ILE A 430 7.74 -8.25 -2.95
N ARG A 431 6.52 -8.51 -3.45
CA ARG A 431 6.26 -9.36 -4.61
C ARG A 431 5.40 -8.72 -5.69
N ASP A 432 5.77 -8.93 -6.95
CA ASP A 432 4.94 -8.63 -8.12
C ASP A 432 4.45 -7.17 -8.20
N ASN A 433 5.21 -6.22 -7.63
CA ASN A 433 4.85 -4.80 -7.65
C ASN A 433 5.44 -4.08 -8.86
N LYS A 434 4.77 -3.02 -9.30
CA LYS A 434 5.29 -2.07 -10.28
C LYS A 434 5.75 -0.81 -9.56
N CYS A 435 7.02 -0.44 -9.71
CA CYS A 435 7.58 0.76 -9.11
C CYS A 435 8.25 1.64 -10.18
N TYR A 436 7.62 2.76 -10.53
CA TYR A 436 8.08 3.54 -11.67
C TYR A 436 7.94 5.05 -11.53
N LYS A 437 8.76 5.80 -12.26
CA LYS A 437 8.72 7.28 -12.26
C LYS A 437 8.81 7.91 -10.86
N ASN A 438 9.46 7.24 -9.92
CA ASN A 438 9.72 7.81 -8.59
C ASN A 438 11.02 8.61 -8.63
N LEU A 439 11.13 9.66 -7.81
CA LEU A 439 12.34 10.52 -7.78
C LEU A 439 13.54 9.85 -7.10
N MET A 440 13.34 8.76 -6.36
CA MET A 440 14.42 7.93 -5.86
C MET A 440 14.47 6.56 -6.56
N ALA A 441 14.64 5.48 -5.82
CA ALA A 441 14.64 4.13 -6.36
C ALA A 441 13.20 3.61 -6.55
N GLY A 442 12.99 2.63 -7.43
CA GLY A 442 11.72 1.90 -7.47
C GLY A 442 11.44 1.22 -6.12
N ILE A 443 12.38 0.40 -5.67
CA ILE A 443 12.36 -0.23 -4.33
C ILE A 443 13.64 0.12 -3.57
N GLY A 444 13.53 0.58 -2.33
CA GLY A 444 14.64 0.97 -1.46
C GLY A 444 14.72 0.16 -0.17
N SER A 445 15.93 -0.22 0.22
CA SER A 445 16.27 -0.91 1.48
C SER A 445 17.42 -0.21 2.19
N ARG A 446 17.24 0.15 3.47
CA ARG A 446 18.21 0.92 4.28
C ARG A 446 18.23 0.50 5.74
N THR A 447 19.22 0.98 6.49
CA THR A 447 19.30 0.95 7.95
C THR A 447 18.99 -0.44 8.52
N GLY A 448 19.78 -1.43 8.09
CA GLY A 448 19.65 -2.82 8.55
C GLY A 448 18.40 -3.57 8.10
N ALA A 449 17.53 -2.99 7.26
CA ALA A 449 16.37 -3.69 6.71
C ALA A 449 16.75 -4.99 5.98
N ARG A 450 15.86 -5.99 6.04
CA ARG A 450 16.11 -7.36 5.54
C ARG A 450 14.97 -7.85 4.64
N PRO A 451 14.63 -7.13 3.54
CA PRO A 451 13.50 -7.50 2.72
C PRO A 451 13.79 -8.67 1.78
N VAL A 452 12.75 -9.41 1.42
CA VAL A 452 12.74 -10.31 0.25
C VAL A 452 12.02 -9.59 -0.89
N ILE A 453 12.71 -9.35 -1.99
CA ILE A 453 12.25 -8.58 -3.15
C ILE A 453 12.23 -9.50 -4.37
N GLU A 454 11.02 -9.89 -4.80
CA GLU A 454 10.83 -10.92 -5.82
C GLU A 454 9.81 -10.55 -6.89
N GLY A 455 10.09 -10.82 -8.17
CA GLY A 455 9.08 -10.68 -9.24
C GLY A 455 8.65 -9.25 -9.55
N ASN A 456 9.34 -8.23 -9.04
CA ASN A 456 8.93 -6.83 -9.20
C ASN A 456 9.45 -6.23 -10.52
N HIS A 457 8.73 -5.24 -11.03
CA HIS A 457 9.11 -4.46 -12.21
C HIS A 457 9.40 -3.02 -11.80
N CYS A 458 10.67 -2.63 -11.85
CA CYS A 458 11.15 -1.30 -11.47
C CYS A 458 11.69 -0.55 -12.69
N TYR A 459 10.99 0.49 -13.15
CA TYR A 459 11.35 1.16 -14.40
C TYR A 459 11.19 2.67 -14.37
N GLU A 460 11.98 3.38 -15.17
CA GLU A 460 11.90 4.84 -15.33
C GLU A 460 11.98 5.62 -13.99
N ASN A 461 12.62 5.05 -12.96
CA ASN A 461 12.88 5.78 -11.72
C ASN A 461 14.12 6.66 -11.91
N LEU A 462 14.17 7.81 -11.23
CA LEU A 462 15.26 8.77 -11.39
C LEU A 462 16.61 8.21 -10.88
N LEU A 463 16.58 7.36 -9.84
CA LEU A 463 17.77 6.68 -9.33
C LEU A 463 17.83 5.23 -9.80
N ALA A 464 17.98 4.27 -8.88
CA ALA A 464 18.07 2.86 -9.21
C ALA A 464 16.69 2.20 -9.41
N GLY A 465 16.61 1.07 -10.11
CA GLY A 465 15.42 0.22 -10.05
C GLY A 465 15.21 -0.30 -8.63
N ILE A 466 16.21 -1.01 -8.09
CA ILE A 466 16.25 -1.48 -6.70
C ILE A 466 17.54 -0.98 -6.04
N GLY A 467 17.44 -0.35 -4.88
CA GLY A 467 18.56 0.23 -4.14
C GLY A 467 18.69 -0.32 -2.71
N SER A 468 19.91 -0.68 -2.30
CA SER A 468 20.23 -1.24 -0.98
C SER A 468 21.39 -0.45 -0.36
N GLN A 469 21.20 0.09 0.84
CA GLN A 469 22.18 0.95 1.52
C GLN A 469 22.25 0.63 3.02
N ASP A 470 23.18 1.25 3.73
CA ASP A 470 23.24 1.35 5.19
C ASP A 470 23.09 0.00 5.91
N ASN A 471 24.00 -0.93 5.59
CA ASN A 471 24.06 -2.29 6.15
C ASN A 471 22.80 -3.16 5.96
N SER A 472 21.87 -2.78 5.06
CA SER A 472 20.72 -3.62 4.75
C SER A 472 21.13 -4.96 4.12
N VAL A 473 20.30 -5.98 4.31
CA VAL A 473 20.58 -7.37 3.89
C VAL A 473 19.43 -7.93 3.04
N PRO A 474 19.21 -7.40 1.82
CA PRO A 474 18.10 -7.83 0.98
C PRO A 474 18.41 -9.11 0.17
N ILE A 475 17.36 -9.90 -0.06
CA ILE A 475 17.34 -10.95 -1.10
C ILE A 475 16.56 -10.41 -2.29
N ILE A 476 17.21 -10.28 -3.44
CA ILE A 476 16.68 -9.66 -4.65
C ILE A 476 16.67 -10.71 -5.76
N ARG A 477 15.49 -11.24 -6.13
CA ARG A 477 15.38 -12.32 -7.11
C ARG A 477 14.29 -12.15 -8.15
N ASN A 478 14.54 -12.58 -9.39
CA ASN A 478 13.52 -12.58 -10.44
C ASN A 478 12.86 -11.20 -10.70
N ASN A 479 13.57 -10.10 -10.51
CA ASN A 479 13.05 -8.76 -10.78
C ASN A 479 13.48 -8.25 -12.15
N GLN A 480 12.67 -7.36 -12.73
CA GLN A 480 12.97 -6.63 -13.95
C GLN A 480 13.27 -5.17 -13.60
N CYS A 481 14.48 -4.68 -13.92
CA CYS A 481 14.93 -3.33 -13.63
C CYS A 481 15.37 -2.64 -14.92
N GLU A 482 14.55 -1.74 -15.46
CA GLU A 482 14.81 -1.16 -16.78
C GLU A 482 14.69 0.35 -16.88
N LYS A 483 15.53 0.97 -17.72
CA LYS A 483 15.44 2.41 -18.06
C LYS A 483 15.49 3.33 -16.83
N ASN A 484 16.14 2.90 -15.74
CA ASN A 484 16.30 3.75 -14.57
C ASN A 484 17.47 4.74 -14.79
N GLY A 485 17.39 5.90 -14.13
CA GLY A 485 18.35 6.99 -14.25
C GLY A 485 19.73 6.69 -13.66
N GLN A 486 19.86 5.61 -12.89
CA GLN A 486 21.14 5.08 -12.41
C GLN A 486 21.30 3.58 -12.72
N ALA A 487 21.45 2.75 -11.70
CA ALA A 487 21.65 1.31 -11.84
C ALA A 487 20.30 0.58 -11.97
N GLY A 488 20.27 -0.60 -12.60
CA GLY A 488 19.14 -1.51 -12.43
C GLY A 488 19.00 -1.92 -10.97
N ILE A 489 20.07 -2.50 -10.42
CA ILE A 489 20.18 -2.84 -8.99
C ILE A 489 21.46 -2.21 -8.42
N GLY A 490 21.35 -1.48 -7.31
CA GLY A 490 22.47 -0.83 -6.63
C GLY A 490 22.61 -1.27 -5.18
N THR A 491 23.82 -1.62 -4.75
CA THR A 491 24.17 -1.99 -3.37
C THR A 491 25.33 -1.11 -2.89
N GLN A 492 25.19 -0.47 -1.74
CA GLN A 492 26.19 0.47 -1.23
C GLN A 492 26.23 0.56 0.30
N THR A 493 27.23 1.27 0.82
CA THR A 493 27.33 1.68 2.22
C THR A 493 27.20 0.49 3.19
N GLY A 494 28.06 -0.51 2.99
CA GLY A 494 28.09 -1.73 3.82
C GLY A 494 26.94 -2.72 3.61
N ALA A 495 25.98 -2.44 2.71
CA ALA A 495 24.89 -3.37 2.44
C ALA A 495 25.39 -4.72 1.89
N ARG A 496 24.63 -5.78 2.19
CA ARG A 496 24.95 -7.17 1.86
C ARG A 496 23.80 -7.81 1.07
N ALA A 497 23.91 -7.79 -0.26
CA ALA A 497 22.81 -8.22 -1.13
C ALA A 497 23.03 -9.62 -1.73
N VAL A 498 21.96 -10.40 -1.85
CA VAL A 498 21.90 -11.60 -2.70
C VAL A 498 21.05 -11.26 -3.92
N ILE A 499 21.64 -11.29 -5.10
CA ILE A 499 21.06 -10.80 -6.37
C ILE A 499 21.04 -11.95 -7.37
N VAL A 500 19.88 -12.55 -7.57
CA VAL A 500 19.73 -13.83 -8.30
C VAL A 500 18.67 -13.74 -9.39
N GLU A 501 18.96 -14.18 -10.62
CA GLU A 501 17.95 -14.32 -11.70
C GLU A 501 17.22 -13.00 -12.07
N ASN A 502 17.84 -11.84 -11.83
CA ASN A 502 17.24 -10.55 -12.21
C ASN A 502 17.63 -10.17 -13.65
N GLU A 503 16.76 -9.38 -14.28
CA GLU A 503 17.04 -8.75 -15.56
C GLU A 503 17.19 -7.24 -15.40
N CYS A 504 18.39 -6.72 -15.65
CA CYS A 504 18.69 -5.30 -15.64
C CYS A 504 18.95 -4.80 -17.06
N ARG A 505 18.09 -3.91 -17.58
CA ARG A 505 18.14 -3.50 -19.00
C ARG A 505 18.13 -1.99 -19.21
N ASN A 506 18.95 -1.48 -20.13
CA ASN A 506 18.91 -0.07 -20.57
C ASN A 506 19.00 0.96 -19.43
N ASN A 507 19.65 0.64 -18.31
CA ASN A 507 19.82 1.61 -17.22
C ASN A 507 20.98 2.57 -17.53
N SER A 508 20.89 3.79 -17.02
CA SER A 508 21.77 4.89 -17.43
C SER A 508 23.20 4.80 -16.89
N THR A 509 23.46 3.95 -15.90
CA THR A 509 24.82 3.68 -15.41
C THR A 509 25.19 2.21 -15.53
N SER A 510 24.60 1.35 -14.71
CA SER A 510 24.96 -0.06 -14.62
C SER A 510 23.76 -0.98 -14.59
N GLY A 511 23.94 -2.23 -15.01
CA GLY A 511 22.96 -3.27 -14.71
C GLY A 511 22.90 -3.51 -13.21
N ILE A 512 24.06 -3.88 -12.65
CA ILE A 512 24.25 -4.09 -11.21
C ILE A 512 25.48 -3.30 -10.73
N GLY A 513 25.33 -2.51 -9.68
CA GLY A 513 26.41 -1.71 -9.08
C GLY A 513 26.61 -2.03 -7.60
N VAL A 514 27.86 -2.26 -7.19
CA VAL A 514 28.25 -2.52 -5.79
C VAL A 514 29.36 -1.54 -5.41
N ARG A 515 29.18 -0.78 -4.33
CA ARG A 515 30.14 0.26 -3.92
C ARG A 515 30.18 0.48 -2.41
N GLU A 516 31.14 1.29 -1.97
CA GLU A 516 31.27 1.76 -0.59
C GLU A 516 31.27 0.62 0.44
N LYS A 517 32.25 -0.28 0.32
CA LYS A 517 32.44 -1.45 1.20
C LYS A 517 31.23 -2.39 1.27
N ALA A 518 30.42 -2.42 0.21
CA ALA A 518 29.29 -3.34 0.11
C ALA A 518 29.76 -4.75 -0.30
N ASN A 519 28.90 -5.73 -0.03
CA ASN A 519 29.10 -7.12 -0.41
C ASN A 519 27.92 -7.61 -1.26
N ALA A 520 28.20 -8.32 -2.35
CA ALA A 520 27.12 -8.88 -3.18
C ALA A 520 27.43 -10.30 -3.69
N ILE A 521 26.39 -11.14 -3.69
CA ILE A 521 26.36 -12.40 -4.45
C ILE A 521 25.48 -12.15 -5.68
N ILE A 522 26.05 -12.26 -6.88
CA ILE A 522 25.43 -11.90 -8.16
C ILE A 522 25.40 -13.15 -9.05
N LEU A 523 24.26 -13.85 -9.07
CA LEU A 523 24.12 -15.15 -9.74
C LEU A 523 23.03 -15.16 -10.81
N SER A 524 23.34 -15.72 -11.98
CA SER A 524 22.33 -16.02 -13.01
C SER A 524 21.52 -14.80 -13.49
N ASN A 525 22.05 -13.60 -13.38
CA ASN A 525 21.38 -12.37 -13.81
C ASN A 525 21.64 -12.10 -15.29
N LYS A 526 20.71 -11.36 -15.91
CA LYS A 526 20.85 -10.80 -17.26
C LYS A 526 21.10 -9.30 -17.16
N CYS A 527 22.20 -8.81 -17.70
CA CYS A 527 22.49 -7.38 -17.77
C CYS A 527 22.64 -6.98 -19.24
N ILE A 528 21.66 -6.25 -19.77
CA ILE A 528 21.48 -6.03 -21.21
C ILE A 528 21.49 -4.53 -21.51
N GLU A 529 22.39 -4.08 -22.40
CA GLU A 529 22.40 -2.70 -22.93
C GLU A 529 22.43 -1.59 -21.86
N ASN A 530 23.02 -1.85 -20.69
CA ASN A 530 23.22 -0.81 -19.68
C ASN A 530 24.36 0.13 -20.12
N LYS A 531 24.14 1.44 -19.98
CA LYS A 531 24.89 2.48 -20.71
C LYS A 531 26.40 2.50 -20.41
N LEU A 532 26.80 2.34 -19.15
CA LEU A 532 28.22 2.35 -18.78
C LEU A 532 28.75 0.93 -18.65
N VAL A 533 28.33 0.18 -17.63
CA VAL A 533 28.83 -1.18 -17.37
C VAL A 533 27.68 -2.15 -17.16
N ALA A 534 27.88 -3.43 -17.43
CA ALA A 534 26.90 -4.45 -17.03
C ALA A 534 26.96 -4.63 -15.51
N ILE A 535 28.17 -4.82 -14.96
CA ILE A 535 28.42 -4.94 -13.52
C ILE A 535 29.58 -4.02 -13.10
N GLY A 536 29.40 -3.23 -12.04
CA GLY A 536 30.46 -2.35 -11.52
C GLY A 536 30.70 -2.54 -10.02
N ILE A 537 31.93 -2.84 -9.62
CA ILE A 537 32.36 -3.05 -8.22
C ILE A 537 33.41 -1.99 -7.86
N ARG A 538 33.15 -1.19 -6.83
CA ARG A 538 33.92 0.03 -6.51
C ARG A 538 34.14 0.25 -5.02
N ASN A 539 35.06 1.15 -4.67
CA ASN A 539 35.33 1.64 -3.33
C ASN A 539 35.51 0.52 -2.28
N GLY A 540 36.46 -0.39 -2.53
CA GLY A 540 36.77 -1.50 -1.61
C GLY A 540 35.59 -2.43 -1.34
N SER A 541 34.76 -2.67 -2.35
CA SER A 541 33.62 -3.60 -2.24
C SER A 541 33.99 -4.99 -2.72
N ASP A 542 33.22 -5.97 -2.30
CA ASP A 542 33.43 -7.38 -2.63
C ASP A 542 32.23 -7.97 -3.37
N ALA A 543 32.49 -8.80 -4.39
CA ALA A 543 31.42 -9.51 -5.08
C ALA A 543 31.81 -10.89 -5.61
N TYR A 544 30.86 -11.83 -5.50
CA TYR A 544 30.86 -13.06 -6.27
C TYR A 544 29.94 -12.89 -7.48
N ILE A 545 30.46 -13.07 -8.69
CA ILE A 545 29.78 -12.83 -9.96
C ILE A 545 29.79 -14.14 -10.75
N GLY A 546 28.70 -14.91 -10.66
CA GLY A 546 28.61 -16.27 -11.20
C GLY A 546 27.49 -16.46 -12.22
N LYS A 547 27.75 -17.14 -13.34
CA LYS A 547 26.69 -17.63 -14.26
C LYS A 547 25.81 -16.54 -14.88
N ASN A 548 26.28 -15.29 -14.94
CA ASN A 548 25.50 -14.17 -15.48
C ASN A 548 25.63 -14.08 -17.01
N GLN A 549 24.62 -13.50 -17.65
CA GLN A 549 24.61 -13.17 -19.07
C GLN A 549 24.71 -11.65 -19.24
N LEU A 550 25.85 -11.16 -19.72
CA LEU A 550 26.13 -9.73 -19.89
C LEU A 550 26.21 -9.43 -21.38
N VAL A 551 25.33 -8.56 -21.88
CA VAL A 551 25.22 -8.26 -23.31
C VAL A 551 25.22 -6.76 -23.54
N ARG A 552 26.08 -6.27 -24.43
CA ARG A 552 26.03 -4.89 -24.94
C ARG A 552 26.54 -4.78 -26.37
N THR A 553 25.70 -4.30 -27.26
CA THR A 553 26.00 -4.16 -28.69
C THR A 553 27.09 -3.14 -28.98
N GLY A 554 27.11 -1.99 -28.28
CA GLY A 554 28.04 -0.90 -28.52
C GLY A 554 28.42 -0.09 -27.28
N GLY A 555 29.42 0.76 -27.41
CA GLY A 555 29.90 1.64 -26.34
C GLY A 555 31.32 1.34 -25.86
N MET A 556 31.93 2.34 -25.24
CA MET A 556 33.35 2.34 -24.85
C MET A 556 33.69 1.71 -23.49
N PRO A 557 32.87 1.79 -22.43
CA PRO A 557 33.31 1.29 -21.13
C PRO A 557 33.39 -0.25 -21.10
N PRO A 558 33.93 -0.85 -20.02
CA PRO A 558 34.03 -2.31 -19.93
C PRO A 558 32.68 -2.97 -19.60
N MET A 559 32.57 -4.29 -19.78
CA MET A 559 31.36 -5.03 -19.36
C MET A 559 31.31 -5.20 -17.83
N ILE A 560 32.44 -5.60 -17.22
CA ILE A 560 32.63 -5.64 -15.78
C ILE A 560 33.76 -4.67 -15.41
N ALA A 561 33.51 -3.76 -14.47
CA ALA A 561 34.53 -2.85 -13.92
C ALA A 561 34.78 -3.14 -12.45
N VAL A 562 36.02 -3.48 -12.09
CA VAL A 562 36.50 -3.61 -10.72
C VAL A 562 37.45 -2.45 -10.46
N ARG A 563 37.11 -1.57 -9.51
CA ARG A 563 37.88 -0.35 -9.23
C ARG A 563 38.19 -0.16 -7.77
N GLU A 564 39.16 0.72 -7.51
CA GLU A 564 39.43 1.29 -6.19
C GLU A 564 39.65 0.18 -5.14
N ASN A 565 40.55 -0.75 -5.47
CA ASN A 565 40.96 -1.86 -4.61
C ASN A 565 39.82 -2.79 -4.18
N SER A 566 38.78 -2.90 -5.01
CA SER A 566 37.71 -3.89 -4.82
C SER A 566 38.19 -5.31 -5.14
N SER A 567 37.53 -6.31 -4.56
CA SER A 567 37.83 -7.73 -4.78
C SER A 567 36.66 -8.46 -5.42
N VAL A 568 36.94 -9.32 -6.41
CA VAL A 568 35.88 -10.11 -7.06
C VAL A 568 36.28 -11.54 -7.36
N VAL A 569 35.28 -12.41 -7.39
CA VAL A 569 35.31 -13.71 -8.07
C VAL A 569 34.34 -13.65 -9.24
N VAL A 570 34.81 -13.90 -10.46
CA VAL A 570 34.04 -13.85 -11.70
C VAL A 570 34.10 -15.23 -12.34
N THR A 571 33.02 -16.00 -12.23
CA THR A 571 33.00 -17.40 -12.69
C THR A 571 31.86 -17.71 -13.65
N ASP A 572 32.16 -18.48 -14.70
CA ASP A 572 31.16 -19.08 -15.61
C ASP A 572 30.17 -18.08 -16.23
N ASN A 573 30.58 -16.82 -16.40
CA ASN A 573 29.74 -15.81 -17.03
C ASN A 573 29.87 -15.88 -18.55
N THR A 574 28.79 -15.48 -19.23
CA THR A 574 28.79 -15.23 -20.68
C THR A 574 28.79 -13.72 -20.91
N ILE A 575 29.88 -13.21 -21.47
CA ILE A 575 30.15 -11.79 -21.65
C ILE A 575 30.24 -11.50 -23.15
N VAL A 576 29.17 -10.93 -23.71
CA VAL A 576 29.04 -10.63 -25.14
C VAL A 576 28.98 -9.14 -25.36
N GLY A 577 29.79 -8.66 -26.30
CA GLY A 577 29.94 -7.24 -26.57
C GLY A 577 31.29 -6.73 -26.09
N GLY A 578 31.41 -5.41 -25.94
CA GLY A 578 32.66 -4.86 -25.45
C GLY A 578 32.77 -3.35 -25.45
N GLY A 579 34.00 -2.90 -25.54
CA GLY A 579 34.44 -1.54 -25.30
C GLY A 579 35.94 -1.62 -25.05
N VAL A 580 36.42 -0.99 -23.99
CA VAL A 580 37.82 -1.11 -23.56
C VAL A 580 38.17 -2.49 -23.02
N ALA A 581 37.22 -3.16 -22.34
CA ALA A 581 37.43 -4.52 -21.84
C ALA A 581 36.15 -5.34 -21.64
N GLY A 582 36.29 -6.67 -21.59
CA GLY A 582 35.28 -7.55 -20.99
C GLY A 582 35.27 -7.37 -19.48
N VAL A 583 36.40 -7.61 -18.82
CA VAL A 583 36.63 -7.36 -17.39
C VAL A 583 37.82 -6.41 -17.24
N MET A 584 37.63 -5.28 -16.57
CA MET A 584 38.70 -4.35 -16.22
C MET A 584 38.98 -4.41 -14.71
N VAL A 585 40.25 -4.54 -14.31
CA VAL A 585 40.65 -4.75 -12.91
C VAL A 585 41.64 -3.67 -12.44
N GLN A 586 41.24 -2.97 -11.37
CA GLN A 586 42.05 -2.10 -10.53
C GLN A 586 41.85 -2.52 -9.06
N GLY A 587 42.37 -3.70 -8.70
CA GLY A 587 42.10 -4.38 -7.45
C GLY A 587 42.49 -5.85 -7.50
N THR A 588 41.69 -6.72 -6.91
CA THR A 588 41.92 -8.18 -6.90
C THR A 588 40.81 -8.90 -7.65
N ALA A 589 41.16 -9.84 -8.53
CA ALA A 589 40.17 -10.61 -9.28
C ALA A 589 40.58 -12.07 -9.47
N THR A 590 39.67 -12.98 -9.17
CA THR A 590 39.70 -14.36 -9.71
C THR A 590 38.70 -14.44 -10.84
N ILE A 591 39.15 -14.81 -12.04
CA ILE A 591 38.37 -14.85 -13.28
C ILE A 591 38.49 -16.27 -13.85
N LEU A 592 37.46 -17.09 -13.65
CA LEU A 592 37.47 -18.53 -13.92
C LEU A 592 36.37 -18.95 -14.91
N GLY A 593 36.68 -19.75 -15.91
CA GLY A 593 35.63 -20.45 -16.69
C GLY A 593 34.70 -19.56 -17.53
N ASN A 594 35.03 -18.27 -17.73
CA ASN A 594 34.14 -17.34 -18.42
C ASN A 594 34.27 -17.46 -19.94
N ARG A 595 33.18 -17.12 -20.64
CA ARG A 595 33.14 -17.02 -22.10
C ARG A 595 33.04 -15.54 -22.50
N PHE A 596 34.06 -15.04 -23.18
CA PHE A 596 34.12 -13.68 -23.70
C PHE A 596 33.95 -13.69 -25.22
N LYS A 597 33.05 -12.85 -25.73
CA LYS A 597 32.85 -12.63 -27.16
C LYS A 597 32.84 -11.14 -27.47
N GLY A 598 33.94 -10.64 -28.01
CA GLY A 598 34.11 -9.23 -28.38
C GLY A 598 33.48 -8.90 -29.72
N ASN A 599 33.38 -7.60 -30.03
CA ASN A 599 32.85 -7.12 -31.31
C ASN A 599 33.82 -7.34 -32.49
N GLY A 600 35.07 -7.74 -32.23
CA GLY A 600 36.14 -7.80 -33.21
C GLY A 600 37.36 -7.07 -32.68
N PRO A 601 38.57 -7.58 -32.94
CA PRO A 601 39.78 -6.97 -32.41
C PRO A 601 40.09 -5.66 -33.16
N ARG A 602 40.53 -4.63 -32.44
CA ARG A 602 40.94 -3.34 -33.03
C ARG A 602 42.45 -3.26 -33.17
N ALA A 603 43.00 -3.00 -34.36
CA ALA A 603 44.46 -2.88 -34.55
C ALA A 603 45.08 -1.67 -33.82
N GLY A 604 44.35 -0.56 -33.74
CA GLY A 604 44.78 0.68 -33.07
C GLY A 604 43.66 1.30 -32.23
N GLY A 605 43.93 2.48 -31.66
CA GLY A 605 42.97 3.21 -30.83
C GLY A 605 42.79 2.61 -29.43
N PRO A 606 41.66 2.92 -28.76
CA PRO A 606 41.45 2.55 -27.36
C PRO A 606 41.64 1.05 -27.09
N PRO A 607 42.00 0.67 -25.84
CA PRO A 607 42.12 -0.71 -25.39
C PRO A 607 40.97 -1.60 -25.86
N ASN A 608 41.21 -2.90 -26.05
CA ASN A 608 40.20 -3.85 -26.48
C ASN A 608 40.56 -5.26 -26.00
N PHE A 609 40.39 -5.54 -24.71
CA PHE A 609 40.90 -6.77 -24.10
C PHE A 609 39.78 -7.56 -23.41
N ALA A 610 39.78 -8.89 -23.51
CA ALA A 610 38.79 -9.66 -22.75
C ALA A 610 38.98 -9.45 -21.23
N ALA A 611 40.24 -9.49 -20.76
CA ALA A 611 40.64 -9.04 -19.44
C ALA A 611 41.72 -7.95 -19.52
N TRP A 612 41.48 -6.79 -18.89
CA TRP A 612 42.42 -5.67 -18.78
C TRP A 612 42.82 -5.44 -17.32
N ILE A 613 44.08 -5.71 -17.01
CA ILE A 613 44.60 -5.69 -15.63
C ILE A 613 45.55 -4.51 -15.47
N HIS A 614 45.15 -3.55 -14.63
CA HIS A 614 45.92 -2.35 -14.36
C HIS A 614 47.02 -2.59 -13.33
N GLY A 615 47.96 -1.64 -13.28
CA GLY A 615 49.07 -1.66 -12.36
C GLY A 615 48.66 -1.81 -10.89
N GLY A 616 49.44 -2.57 -10.14
CA GLY A 616 49.20 -2.87 -8.72
C GLY A 616 48.11 -3.93 -8.45
N SER A 617 47.40 -4.41 -9.48
CA SER A 617 46.33 -5.41 -9.31
C SER A 617 46.88 -6.83 -9.12
N ASN A 618 46.07 -7.70 -8.51
CA ASN A 618 46.32 -9.15 -8.43
C ASN A 618 45.26 -9.89 -9.23
N VAL A 619 45.69 -10.81 -10.10
CA VAL A 619 44.74 -11.57 -10.93
C VAL A 619 45.08 -13.05 -11.02
N LEU A 620 44.04 -13.88 -10.91
CA LEU A 620 44.00 -15.26 -11.39
C LEU A 620 43.04 -15.31 -12.58
N PHE A 621 43.55 -15.53 -13.78
CA PHE A 621 42.79 -15.65 -15.02
C PHE A 621 42.94 -17.07 -15.56
N SER A 622 41.97 -17.94 -15.28
CA SER A 622 42.09 -19.38 -15.55
C SER A 622 40.90 -19.97 -16.28
N ASN A 623 41.15 -20.93 -17.18
CA ASN A 623 40.10 -21.69 -17.87
C ASN A 623 39.09 -20.82 -18.65
N ASN A 624 39.47 -19.62 -19.08
CA ASN A 624 38.58 -18.74 -19.83
C ASN A 624 38.68 -18.97 -21.34
N ARG A 625 37.59 -18.71 -22.06
CA ARG A 625 37.55 -18.71 -23.52
C ARG A 625 37.27 -17.30 -24.02
N SER A 626 38.16 -16.75 -24.83
CA SER A 626 38.05 -15.41 -25.38
C SER A 626 38.05 -15.46 -26.89
N ASP A 627 37.04 -14.84 -27.49
CA ASP A 627 36.89 -14.71 -28.93
C ASP A 627 36.74 -13.24 -29.34
N ARG A 628 37.40 -12.83 -30.42
CA ARG A 628 37.24 -11.50 -31.06
C ARG A 628 37.63 -10.31 -30.17
N TRP A 629 38.73 -10.44 -29.43
CA TRP A 629 39.37 -9.38 -28.63
C TRP A 629 40.83 -9.20 -29.05
N ARG A 630 41.39 -7.99 -28.98
CA ARG A 630 42.82 -7.76 -29.33
C ARG A 630 43.74 -8.71 -28.57
N HIS A 631 43.50 -8.84 -27.27
CA HIS A 631 44.15 -9.80 -26.39
C HIS A 631 43.08 -10.45 -25.47
N ALA A 632 43.24 -11.73 -25.18
CA ALA A 632 42.45 -12.41 -24.15
C ALA A 632 42.78 -11.85 -22.76
N LEU A 633 44.06 -11.58 -22.50
CA LEU A 633 44.54 -10.93 -21.28
C LEU A 633 45.59 -9.89 -21.64
N PHE A 634 45.45 -8.68 -21.12
CA PHE A 634 46.51 -7.67 -21.12
C PHE A 634 46.71 -7.16 -19.69
N ALA A 635 47.87 -7.48 -19.12
CA ALA A 635 48.28 -7.02 -17.79
C ALA A 635 49.52 -6.15 -17.91
N SER A 636 49.49 -4.95 -17.34
CA SER A 636 50.63 -4.02 -17.35
C SER A 636 50.87 -3.44 -15.96
N GLY A 637 52.05 -3.66 -15.39
CA GLY A 637 52.41 -3.16 -14.05
C GLY A 637 51.71 -3.88 -12.89
N ALA A 638 51.02 -4.99 -13.16
CA ALA A 638 50.25 -5.75 -12.17
C ALA A 638 51.17 -6.26 -11.06
N ASN A 639 50.64 -6.42 -9.84
CA ASN A 639 51.43 -6.96 -8.73
C ASN A 639 51.70 -8.45 -8.94
N GLN A 640 50.65 -9.25 -9.09
CA GLN A 640 50.72 -10.70 -9.36
C GLN A 640 49.80 -11.08 -10.52
N VAL A 641 50.28 -11.95 -11.41
CA VAL A 641 49.50 -12.48 -12.53
C VAL A 641 49.63 -14.00 -12.57
N TRP A 642 48.48 -14.68 -12.57
CA TRP A 642 48.33 -16.08 -12.94
C TRP A 642 47.42 -16.15 -14.17
N ALA A 643 47.90 -16.72 -15.26
CA ALA A 643 47.15 -16.90 -16.49
C ALA A 643 47.29 -18.35 -16.95
N THR A 644 46.31 -19.20 -16.65
CA THR A 644 46.42 -20.65 -16.89
C THR A 644 45.27 -21.20 -17.72
N ASP A 645 45.57 -22.13 -18.62
CA ASP A 645 44.55 -22.96 -19.30
C ASP A 645 43.50 -22.14 -20.07
N ASN A 646 43.86 -20.94 -20.54
CA ASN A 646 42.94 -20.08 -21.29
C ASN A 646 43.02 -20.38 -22.78
N THR A 647 41.90 -20.17 -23.49
CA THR A 647 41.84 -20.25 -24.95
C THR A 647 41.54 -18.87 -25.53
N ALA A 648 42.37 -18.40 -26.47
CA ALA A 648 42.17 -17.17 -27.22
C ALA A 648 41.95 -17.48 -28.71
N SER A 649 40.90 -16.95 -29.32
CA SER A 649 40.61 -17.07 -30.76
C SER A 649 40.31 -15.70 -31.38
N ASN A 650 40.61 -15.56 -32.67
CA ASN A 650 40.34 -14.33 -33.44
C ASN A 650 40.89 -13.06 -32.75
N PHE A 651 42.15 -13.13 -32.30
CA PHE A 651 42.86 -12.04 -31.62
C PHE A 651 43.83 -11.31 -32.58
N LEU A 652 44.59 -10.31 -32.09
CA LEU A 652 45.59 -9.59 -32.90
C LEU A 652 46.98 -9.65 -32.27
N GLY A 653 47.92 -10.30 -32.94
CA GLY A 653 49.35 -10.31 -32.61
C GLY A 653 49.71 -11.22 -31.45
N THR A 654 49.09 -11.06 -30.27
CA THR A 654 49.39 -11.89 -29.10
C THR A 654 48.13 -12.27 -28.34
N GLY A 655 47.95 -13.54 -27.98
CA GLY A 655 46.81 -14.00 -27.19
C GLY A 655 46.80 -13.42 -25.76
N ILE A 656 47.90 -13.61 -25.02
CA ILE A 656 48.08 -13.13 -23.64
C ILE A 656 49.33 -12.26 -23.53
N VAL A 657 49.19 -11.06 -22.97
CA VAL A 657 50.28 -10.13 -22.74
C VAL A 657 50.41 -9.83 -21.25
N VAL A 658 51.60 -10.07 -20.69
CA VAL A 658 51.99 -9.64 -19.35
C VAL A 658 53.22 -8.75 -19.48
N ASP A 659 53.09 -7.47 -19.15
CA ASP A 659 54.15 -6.47 -19.21
C ASP A 659 54.45 -5.91 -17.81
N LYS A 660 55.69 -6.05 -17.37
CA LYS A 660 56.22 -5.45 -16.15
C LYS A 660 55.42 -5.82 -14.90
N SER A 661 55.08 -7.09 -14.71
CA SER A 661 54.54 -7.54 -13.41
C SER A 661 55.60 -7.32 -12.30
N LYS A 662 55.16 -7.05 -11.07
CA LYS A 662 56.08 -6.85 -9.95
C LYS A 662 56.64 -8.17 -9.43
N LEU A 663 55.76 -9.15 -9.24
CA LEU A 663 56.10 -10.52 -8.86
C LEU A 663 56.22 -11.42 -10.11
N PRO A 664 56.92 -12.58 -9.99
CA PRO A 664 57.01 -13.55 -11.06
C PRO A 664 55.63 -13.94 -11.62
N ALA A 665 55.43 -13.70 -12.91
CA ALA A 665 54.19 -14.08 -13.58
C ALA A 665 54.15 -15.60 -13.84
N HIS A 666 53.00 -16.22 -13.58
CA HIS A 666 52.77 -17.64 -13.88
C HIS A 666 51.80 -17.74 -15.06
N VAL A 667 52.31 -18.11 -16.23
CA VAL A 667 51.57 -18.16 -17.51
C VAL A 667 51.79 -19.51 -18.17
N PHE A 668 50.87 -20.45 -18.06
CA PHE A 668 51.05 -21.80 -18.61
C PHE A 668 49.76 -22.47 -19.10
N GLY A 669 49.88 -23.46 -19.98
CA GLY A 669 48.73 -24.22 -20.49
C GLY A 669 47.80 -23.44 -21.43
N ASN A 670 48.18 -22.23 -21.86
CA ASN A 670 47.30 -21.38 -22.67
C ASN A 670 47.37 -21.75 -24.16
N ILE A 671 46.23 -21.67 -24.83
CA ILE A 671 46.07 -22.00 -26.26
C ILE A 671 45.67 -20.75 -27.03
N ALA A 672 46.42 -20.40 -28.07
CA ALA A 672 46.06 -19.39 -29.04
C ALA A 672 45.67 -20.04 -30.36
N LEU A 673 44.42 -19.86 -30.78
CA LEU A 673 43.88 -20.32 -32.05
C LEU A 673 44.08 -19.23 -33.11
N SER A 674 45.06 -19.40 -33.99
CA SER A 674 45.37 -18.46 -35.08
C SER A 674 45.91 -19.18 -36.32
N GLU A 675 45.52 -18.68 -37.50
CA GLU A 675 46.03 -19.11 -38.81
C GLU A 675 47.36 -18.41 -39.19
N SER A 676 47.75 -17.35 -38.48
CA SER A 676 48.96 -16.58 -38.76
C SER A 676 50.13 -17.07 -37.91
N GLU A 677 51.18 -17.60 -38.54
CA GLU A 677 52.42 -18.00 -37.84
C GLU A 677 53.14 -16.86 -37.12
N LYS A 678 52.80 -15.60 -37.42
CA LYS A 678 53.36 -14.41 -36.76
C LYS A 678 52.70 -14.10 -35.42
N ASP A 679 51.56 -14.71 -35.12
CA ASP A 679 50.88 -14.49 -33.86
C ASP A 679 51.54 -15.29 -32.74
N GLU A 680 51.54 -14.74 -31.54
CA GLU A 680 52.14 -15.38 -30.36
C GLU A 680 51.04 -15.84 -29.40
N ALA A 681 51.20 -17.03 -28.80
CA ALA A 681 50.29 -17.48 -27.76
C ALA A 681 50.36 -16.58 -26.51
N VAL A 682 51.59 -16.29 -26.07
CA VAL A 682 51.86 -15.49 -24.88
C VAL A 682 53.09 -14.61 -25.08
N ARG A 683 53.09 -13.44 -24.45
CA ARG A 683 54.27 -12.57 -24.32
C ARG A 683 54.41 -12.07 -22.90
N VAL A 684 55.52 -12.43 -22.25
CA VAL A 684 55.80 -12.08 -20.85
C VAL A 684 57.08 -11.23 -20.79
N LYS A 685 56.96 -10.00 -20.32
CA LYS A 685 58.08 -9.07 -20.08
C LYS A 685 58.15 -8.74 -18.59
N GLY A 686 59.31 -8.93 -17.96
CA GLY A 686 59.49 -8.75 -16.51
C GLY A 686 59.81 -10.08 -15.81
N PRO A 687 59.73 -10.14 -14.46
CA PRO A 687 59.98 -11.34 -13.68
C PRO A 687 59.08 -12.50 -14.12
N GLN A 688 59.68 -13.64 -14.44
CA GLN A 688 58.98 -14.83 -14.91
C GLN A 688 59.04 -15.92 -13.85
N GLY A 689 57.87 -16.47 -13.50
CA GLY A 689 57.76 -17.67 -12.69
C GLY A 689 57.68 -18.89 -13.62
N VAL A 690 56.52 -19.54 -13.66
CA VAL A 690 56.28 -20.64 -14.61
C VAL A 690 55.74 -20.09 -15.92
N VAL A 691 56.52 -20.19 -17.01
CA VAL A 691 56.10 -19.83 -18.37
C VAL A 691 56.36 -21.00 -19.32
N ARG A 692 55.40 -21.93 -19.42
CA ARG A 692 55.54 -23.18 -20.20
C ARG A 692 54.21 -23.63 -20.80
N GLU A 693 54.25 -24.56 -21.74
CA GLU A 693 53.04 -25.22 -22.27
C GLU A 693 52.02 -24.23 -22.86
N ASN A 694 52.49 -23.09 -23.36
CA ASN A 694 51.68 -22.14 -24.08
C ASN A 694 51.86 -22.37 -25.58
N VAL A 695 50.78 -22.69 -26.27
CA VAL A 695 50.84 -23.18 -27.65
C VAL A 695 49.95 -22.37 -28.57
N GLN A 696 50.47 -22.08 -29.75
CA GLN A 696 49.64 -21.69 -30.88
C GLN A 696 49.15 -22.95 -31.60
N LYS A 697 47.87 -22.97 -31.97
CA LYS A 697 47.26 -24.02 -32.78
C LYS A 697 46.45 -23.39 -33.91
N THR A 698 46.35 -24.08 -35.03
CA THR A 698 45.38 -23.73 -36.07
C THR A 698 43.96 -24.00 -35.56
N PRO A 699 42.97 -23.14 -35.85
CA PRO A 699 41.57 -23.42 -35.52
C PRO A 699 41.09 -24.69 -36.22
N ASP A 700 40.24 -25.48 -35.56
CA ASP A 700 39.55 -26.58 -36.23
C ASP A 700 38.66 -26.02 -37.38
N PRO A 701 38.59 -26.70 -38.54
CA PRO A 701 37.68 -26.29 -39.61
C PRO A 701 36.25 -26.20 -39.06
N PRO A 702 35.46 -25.19 -39.46
CA PRO A 702 34.10 -25.02 -38.97
C PRO A 702 33.32 -26.31 -39.24
N LYS A 703 32.75 -26.91 -38.18
CA LYS A 703 31.88 -28.08 -38.34
C LYS A 703 30.74 -27.69 -39.29
N GLU A 704 30.67 -28.32 -40.46
CA GLU A 704 29.51 -28.22 -41.35
C GLU A 704 28.26 -28.54 -40.52
N SER A 705 27.32 -27.59 -40.45
CA SER A 705 26.05 -27.81 -39.80
C SER A 705 25.27 -28.89 -40.56
N GLU A 706 25.00 -30.02 -39.93
CA GLU A 706 23.92 -30.93 -40.30
C GLU A 706 22.58 -30.17 -40.23
N ASN A 707 22.22 -29.46 -41.31
CA ASN A 707 20.87 -28.96 -41.56
C ASN A 707 20.74 -28.61 -43.05
N ALA A 708 20.86 -29.63 -43.89
CA ALA A 708 20.52 -29.53 -45.31
C ALA A 708 20.12 -30.89 -45.90
N ARG A 709 19.26 -31.67 -45.23
CA ARG A 709 18.57 -32.81 -45.86
C ARG A 709 17.18 -33.06 -45.26
N THR A 710 16.23 -32.19 -45.56
CA THR A 710 14.81 -32.58 -45.73
C THR A 710 14.09 -31.50 -46.55
N SER A 711 14.28 -31.53 -47.87
CA SER A 711 13.23 -31.16 -48.82
C SER A 711 13.44 -32.01 -50.07
N GLY A 712 12.59 -33.02 -50.24
CA GLY A 712 12.74 -34.00 -51.31
C GLY A 712 11.80 -35.19 -51.16
N ASN A 713 10.62 -35.03 -51.76
CA ASN A 713 9.72 -36.05 -52.30
C ASN A 713 8.64 -36.72 -51.42
N ARG A 714 7.41 -36.43 -51.88
CA ARG A 714 6.11 -37.11 -51.81
C ARG A 714 5.24 -36.89 -50.59
#